data_AF-A0A949FBX6-F1
#
_entry.id   AF-A0A949FBX6-F1
#
_cell.length_a   1.000
_cell.length_b   1.000
_cell.length_c   1.000
_cell.angle_alpha   90.00
_cell.angle_beta   90.00
_cell.angle_gamma   90.00
#
_symmetry.space_group_name_H-M   'P 1'
#
loop_
_entity.id
_entity.type
_entity.pdbx_description
1 polymer ?
#
loop_
_entity_poly.entity_id
_entity_poly.type
_entity_poly.pdbx_seq_one_letter_code
_entity_poly.pdbx_strand_id
1 'polypeptide(L)'
;MFMNDRVFIEDQFPVSRISKESYKERKAVQSQTLTGLGKWWGRKPLILIRASIIGMLMPVSDDPQKDRDIFLKILTMDNDGLWLRRSKSIPAKVIQANLSKEEWNKLITDKEGNLKHTWSTGLSAEEKEQVLRKVFDQLSYDEKLTYCDRPEQIDGPDEKAWQKINAHLGTDAKNIQELVIELGKRRFGHTPKVGDCFCGGGSIPFEAARLGCEAFGSDLNPVAAMLTWASIHLIGGGEKIQKQVQEAQKKAYEAADKQITKWKIEHNDKGWRADAFLYCTEVVCPSCGKKTPLLPSLLIGPTSRVVAELHFNKEKNIYDIVIINNAVQEQIVKAKKHGTLFDGRMICPNPDCGFDHSISSIRQDRWDEKGNLLSKVRMWEREDLVPMPNDIFQERLYCVRWVETYFEENRQGELVEKTRRHYLSVTEGDLERENQVLELLQERYKEWREKGYIPSRKIERGGVKTEEPIRTRGWTHWHHLFTPRQLLVHGLICKSFKPVKHNVGILLGIAKIADWDSKLCRWGVGAARESIAQCFYNQAFNPLYNFAGKGLHLMQGTYFLSFPKIKKLSASNILAADARQIFEKCDYWITDPPYADAINYHELTEFFLAWYEKHIPKVFPDWYTDTRKALAVQGSGEDFKRA
;
A
#
# COMPACT_ATOMS: atom_id res chain seq x y z
N MET A 1 42.90 -11.74 18.89
CA MET A 1 43.52 -11.11 17.71
C MET A 1 42.89 -11.80 16.51
N PHE A 2 42.06 -11.10 15.72
CA PHE A 2 41.38 -11.72 14.57
C PHE A 2 42.44 -12.01 13.50
N MET A 3 42.80 -13.29 13.32
CA MET A 3 43.96 -13.73 12.54
C MET A 3 43.65 -13.97 11.04
N ASN A 4 42.44 -13.67 10.56
CA ASN A 4 42.01 -13.99 9.19
C ASN A 4 41.05 -12.93 8.61
N ASP A 5 41.08 -12.73 7.30
CA ASP A 5 40.24 -11.78 6.54
C ASP A 5 38.77 -12.23 6.39
N ARG A 6 38.48 -13.48 6.82
CA ARG A 6 37.13 -14.07 6.83
C ARG A 6 36.15 -13.25 7.66
N VAL A 7 34.92 -13.20 7.20
CA VAL A 7 33.81 -12.48 7.86
C VAL A 7 32.75 -13.45 8.35
N PHE A 8 32.01 -13.05 9.38
CA PHE A 8 31.06 -13.92 10.06
C PHE A 8 30.12 -14.64 9.09
N ILE A 9 29.52 -13.93 8.11
CA ILE A 9 28.56 -14.53 7.18
C ILE A 9 29.14 -15.67 6.32
N GLU A 10 30.46 -15.75 6.13
CA GLU A 10 31.14 -16.83 5.41
C GLU A 10 31.29 -18.10 6.26
N ASP A 11 31.40 -17.94 7.58
CA ASP A 11 31.61 -19.06 8.52
C ASP A 11 30.29 -19.51 9.16
N GLN A 12 29.45 -18.54 9.56
CA GLN A 12 28.20 -18.76 10.24
C GLN A 12 27.13 -17.72 9.88
N PHE A 13 25.90 -18.19 9.69
CA PHE A 13 24.76 -17.29 9.55
C PHE A 13 23.50 -17.91 10.14
N PRO A 14 22.82 -17.30 11.13
CA PRO A 14 21.70 -17.92 11.83
C PRO A 14 20.40 -17.85 11.00
N VAL A 15 20.37 -18.55 9.85
CA VAL A 15 19.29 -18.53 8.84
C VAL A 15 17.92 -18.77 9.47
N SER A 16 17.80 -19.74 10.37
CA SER A 16 16.51 -20.07 11.02
C SER A 16 15.93 -18.90 11.81
N ARG A 17 16.73 -18.23 12.66
CA ARG A 17 16.23 -17.10 13.45
C ARG A 17 15.94 -15.88 12.57
N ILE A 18 16.81 -15.59 11.61
CA ILE A 18 16.64 -14.47 10.67
C ILE A 18 15.37 -14.67 9.83
N SER A 19 15.08 -15.90 9.40
CA SER A 19 13.86 -16.24 8.66
C SER A 19 12.60 -15.99 9.47
N LYS A 20 12.60 -16.33 10.77
CA LYS A 20 11.47 -16.09 11.69
C LYS A 20 11.20 -14.60 11.88
N GLU A 21 12.23 -13.79 12.10
CA GLU A 21 12.12 -12.33 12.20
C GLU A 21 11.65 -11.70 10.88
N SER A 22 12.22 -12.15 9.76
CA SER A 22 11.82 -11.73 8.41
C SER A 22 10.34 -12.01 8.13
N TYR A 23 9.84 -13.15 8.58
CA TYR A 23 8.43 -13.53 8.43
C TYR A 23 7.51 -12.67 9.31
N LYS A 24 7.94 -12.34 10.53
CA LYS A 24 7.24 -11.38 11.41
C LYS A 24 7.10 -10.01 10.76
N GLU A 25 8.15 -9.51 10.10
CA GLU A 25 8.10 -8.27 9.33
C GLU A 25 7.11 -8.37 8.16
N ARG A 26 7.19 -9.44 7.35
CA ARG A 26 6.26 -9.65 6.22
C ARG A 26 4.80 -9.69 6.67
N LYS A 27 4.51 -10.29 7.84
CA LYS A 27 3.16 -10.37 8.43
C LYS A 27 2.67 -9.07 9.07
N ALA A 28 3.49 -8.02 9.16
CA ALA A 28 3.10 -6.76 9.79
C ALA A 28 2.18 -5.88 8.90
N VAL A 29 1.98 -6.22 7.62
CA VAL A 29 1.10 -5.52 6.68
C VAL A 29 1.36 -4.00 6.65
N GLN A 30 0.44 -3.18 7.17
CA GLN A 30 0.54 -1.71 7.17
C GLN A 30 1.49 -1.17 8.25
N SER A 31 1.89 -2.02 9.20
CA SER A 31 2.82 -1.65 10.28
C SER A 31 4.29 -1.90 9.92
N GLN A 32 4.60 -2.25 8.66
CA GLN A 32 5.98 -2.29 8.19
C GLN A 32 6.55 -0.87 8.06
N THR A 33 7.85 -0.73 8.30
CA THR A 33 8.54 0.57 8.35
C THR A 33 8.45 1.35 7.03
N LEU A 34 8.55 0.66 5.89
CA LEU A 34 8.62 1.30 4.57
C LEU A 34 7.29 1.31 3.80
N THR A 35 6.25 0.55 4.20
CA THR A 35 5.02 0.40 3.39
C THR A 35 4.18 1.68 3.30
N GLY A 36 4.50 2.70 4.10
CA GLY A 36 3.74 3.95 4.18
C GLY A 36 3.82 4.89 2.96
N LEU A 37 4.82 4.75 2.08
CA LEU A 37 5.11 5.73 1.03
C LEU A 37 4.39 5.51 -0.31
N GLY A 38 4.09 4.26 -0.68
CA GLY A 38 3.53 3.93 -1.99
C GLY A 38 3.62 2.45 -2.30
N LYS A 39 2.91 2.02 -3.34
CA LYS A 39 2.84 0.60 -3.76
C LYS A 39 4.12 0.20 -4.51
N TRP A 40 4.77 -0.85 -4.03
CA TRP A 40 5.81 -1.57 -4.76
C TRP A 40 5.73 -3.06 -4.42
N TRP A 41 5.85 -3.95 -5.40
CA TRP A 41 5.46 -5.36 -5.24
C TRP A 41 6.53 -6.27 -4.64
N GLY A 42 7.80 -5.84 -4.58
CA GLY A 42 8.90 -6.64 -4.02
C GLY A 42 9.74 -5.85 -3.02
N ARG A 43 9.87 -6.32 -1.78
CA ARG A 43 10.74 -5.70 -0.77
C ARG A 43 11.44 -6.76 0.05
N LYS A 44 12.73 -6.54 0.30
CA LYS A 44 13.51 -7.37 1.22
C LYS A 44 13.23 -6.93 2.67
N PRO A 45 13.08 -7.89 3.61
CA PRO A 45 12.97 -7.59 5.02
C PRO A 45 14.19 -6.82 5.53
N LEU A 46 13.96 -5.76 6.31
CA LEU A 46 15.03 -4.92 6.86
C LEU A 46 15.96 -5.71 7.77
N ILE A 47 15.43 -6.63 8.58
CA ILE A 47 16.25 -7.46 9.46
C ILE A 47 17.21 -8.39 8.69
N LEU A 48 16.80 -8.87 7.52
CA LEU A 48 17.68 -9.69 6.68
C LEU A 48 18.86 -8.86 6.19
N ILE A 49 18.59 -7.65 5.68
CA ILE A 49 19.63 -6.74 5.18
C ILE A 49 20.58 -6.35 6.31
N ARG A 50 20.03 -6.04 7.49
CA ARG A 50 20.81 -5.73 8.69
C ARG A 50 21.75 -6.86 9.06
N ALA A 51 21.22 -8.08 9.14
CA ALA A 51 22.01 -9.25 9.47
C ALA A 51 23.12 -9.48 8.42
N SER A 52 22.82 -9.29 7.13
CA SER A 52 23.81 -9.42 6.06
C SER A 52 24.93 -8.39 6.17
N ILE A 53 24.61 -7.10 6.34
CA ILE A 53 25.63 -6.04 6.46
C ILE A 53 26.52 -6.28 7.68
N ILE A 54 25.92 -6.55 8.84
CA ILE A 54 26.68 -6.81 10.08
C ILE A 54 27.51 -8.10 9.93
N GLY A 55 26.96 -9.12 9.29
CA GLY A 55 27.66 -10.39 9.07
C GLY A 55 28.85 -10.26 8.11
N MET A 56 28.79 -9.33 7.15
CA MET A 56 29.92 -9.01 6.28
C MET A 56 30.99 -8.15 6.96
N LEU A 57 30.66 -7.43 8.03
CA LEU A 57 31.60 -6.57 8.77
C LEU A 57 32.21 -7.24 9.99
N MET A 58 31.49 -8.16 10.63
CA MET A 58 31.93 -8.78 11.87
C MET A 58 33.06 -9.80 11.60
N PRO A 59 34.22 -9.67 12.25
CA PRO A 59 35.33 -10.60 12.08
C PRO A 59 35.05 -11.94 12.77
N VAL A 60 35.74 -12.99 12.33
CA VAL A 60 35.65 -14.36 12.89
C VAL A 60 36.78 -14.59 13.90
N SER A 61 36.43 -15.02 15.12
CA SER A 61 37.37 -15.40 16.16
C SER A 61 37.60 -16.92 16.21
N ASP A 62 38.47 -17.36 17.12
CA ASP A 62 38.70 -18.78 17.38
C ASP A 62 37.57 -19.42 18.24
N ASP A 63 36.55 -18.64 18.64
CA ASP A 63 35.36 -19.11 19.35
C ASP A 63 34.09 -18.82 18.52
N PRO A 64 33.73 -19.72 17.60
CA PRO A 64 32.60 -19.51 16.70
C PRO A 64 31.26 -19.50 17.43
N GLN A 65 31.16 -20.13 18.61
CA GLN A 65 29.94 -20.09 19.41
C GLN A 65 29.73 -18.70 20.02
N LYS A 66 30.80 -18.11 20.55
CA LYS A 66 30.76 -16.76 21.10
C LYS A 66 30.53 -15.71 20.01
N ASP A 67 31.12 -15.87 18.82
CA ASP A 67 30.83 -15.00 17.67
C ASP A 67 29.33 -14.97 17.35
N ARG A 68 28.69 -16.15 17.29
CA ARG A 68 27.26 -16.26 17.06
C ARG A 68 26.43 -15.59 18.16
N ASP A 69 26.82 -15.78 19.42
CA ASP A 69 26.10 -15.19 20.55
C ASP A 69 26.21 -13.66 20.54
N ILE A 70 27.38 -13.11 20.19
CA ILE A 70 27.59 -11.66 20.02
C ILE A 70 26.79 -11.14 18.82
N PHE A 71 26.80 -11.84 17.68
CA PHE A 71 26.00 -11.49 16.51
C PHE A 71 24.52 -11.40 16.84
N LEU A 72 23.98 -12.39 17.56
CA LEU A 72 22.59 -12.41 18.00
C LEU A 72 22.29 -11.29 19.00
N LYS A 73 23.24 -10.94 19.88
CA LYS A 73 23.12 -9.78 20.78
C LYS A 73 23.03 -8.46 20.03
N ILE A 74 23.90 -8.24 19.05
CA ILE A 74 23.86 -7.03 18.20
C ILE A 74 22.49 -6.88 17.53
N LEU A 75 21.91 -7.98 17.06
CA LEU A 75 20.59 -8.00 16.43
C LEU A 75 19.42 -8.05 17.43
N THR A 76 19.66 -8.08 18.74
CA THR A 76 18.64 -8.25 19.80
C THR A 76 17.77 -9.52 19.60
N MET A 77 18.41 -10.59 19.15
CA MET A 77 17.82 -11.90 18.85
C MET A 77 18.25 -12.98 19.85
N ASP A 78 18.99 -12.63 20.89
CA ASP A 78 19.24 -13.44 22.07
C ASP A 78 18.11 -13.30 23.10
N ASN A 79 18.12 -14.11 24.17
CA ASN A 79 17.02 -14.12 25.16
C ASN A 79 16.83 -12.75 25.84
N ASP A 80 17.94 -12.08 26.20
CA ASP A 80 17.87 -10.75 26.81
C ASP A 80 17.36 -9.69 25.83
N GLY A 81 17.83 -9.74 24.57
CA GLY A 81 17.33 -8.87 23.50
C GLY A 81 15.84 -9.07 23.19
N LEU A 82 15.35 -10.32 23.16
CA LEU A 82 13.92 -10.62 23.00
C LEU A 82 13.10 -10.09 24.17
N TRP A 83 13.61 -10.23 25.39
CA TRP A 83 12.97 -9.69 26.58
C TRP A 83 12.88 -8.16 26.55
N LEU A 84 13.98 -7.49 26.19
CA LEU A 84 14.02 -6.03 25.97
C LEU A 84 12.97 -5.58 24.94
N ARG A 85 12.75 -6.38 23.90
CA ARG A 85 11.77 -6.12 22.84
C ARG A 85 10.33 -6.42 23.23
N ARG A 86 10.05 -7.00 24.41
CA ARG A 86 8.69 -7.39 24.81
C ARG A 86 7.80 -6.15 25.00
N SER A 87 6.97 -5.85 24.00
CA SER A 87 6.05 -4.71 24.03
C SER A 87 4.61 -5.09 24.41
N LYS A 88 4.26 -6.38 24.29
CA LYS A 88 2.91 -6.89 24.58
C LYS A 88 2.86 -7.64 25.91
N SER A 89 1.70 -7.56 26.56
CA SER A 89 1.40 -8.37 27.75
C SER A 89 1.27 -9.85 27.40
N ILE A 90 1.81 -10.71 28.25
CA ILE A 90 1.60 -12.16 28.18
C ILE A 90 0.25 -12.49 28.85
N PRO A 91 -0.70 -13.14 28.15
CA PRO A 91 -1.99 -13.48 28.73
C PRO A 91 -1.88 -14.47 29.90
N ALA A 92 -2.76 -14.35 30.89
CA ALA A 92 -2.77 -15.23 32.07
C ALA A 92 -2.84 -16.72 31.72
N LYS A 93 -3.56 -17.09 30.65
CA LYS A 93 -3.63 -18.48 30.15
C LYS A 93 -2.26 -19.03 29.73
N VAL A 94 -1.41 -18.18 29.14
CA VAL A 94 -0.05 -18.57 28.71
C VAL A 94 0.86 -18.70 29.93
N ILE A 95 0.72 -17.80 30.91
CA ILE A 95 1.43 -17.88 32.20
C ILE A 95 1.09 -19.21 32.90
N GLN A 96 -0.19 -19.53 33.03
CA GLN A 96 -0.65 -20.78 33.64
C GLN A 96 -0.11 -22.03 32.94
N ALA A 97 -0.08 -22.04 31.60
CA ALA A 97 0.38 -23.19 30.82
C ALA A 97 1.90 -23.44 30.94
N ASN A 98 2.68 -22.44 31.37
CA ASN A 98 4.14 -22.50 31.47
C ASN A 98 4.63 -22.41 32.94
N LEU A 99 3.75 -22.63 33.91
CA LEU A 99 4.12 -22.74 35.32
C LEU A 99 3.69 -24.09 35.87
N SER A 100 4.37 -24.54 36.93
CA SER A 100 3.89 -25.72 37.65
C SER A 100 2.53 -25.43 38.31
N LYS A 101 1.74 -26.47 38.58
CA LYS A 101 0.45 -26.31 39.29
C LYS A 101 0.62 -25.61 40.64
N GLU A 102 1.70 -25.93 41.36
CA GLU A 102 2.02 -25.31 42.65
C GLU A 102 2.36 -23.83 42.52
N GLU A 103 3.17 -23.46 41.53
CA GLU A 103 3.55 -22.08 41.26
C GLU A 103 2.33 -21.24 40.84
N TRP A 104 1.50 -21.78 39.95
CA TRP A 104 0.27 -21.11 39.53
C TRP A 104 -0.68 -20.90 40.71
N ASN A 105 -0.90 -21.93 41.53
CA ASN A 105 -1.76 -21.84 42.71
C ASN A 105 -1.27 -20.74 43.67
N LYS A 106 0.03 -20.68 43.97
CA LYS A 106 0.61 -19.61 44.80
C LYS A 106 0.37 -18.20 44.24
N LEU A 107 0.29 -18.05 42.91
CA LEU A 107 0.01 -16.75 42.30
C LEU A 107 -1.46 -16.35 42.42
N ILE A 108 -2.38 -17.32 42.34
CA ILE A 108 -3.83 -17.05 42.34
C ILE A 108 -4.51 -17.17 43.70
N THR A 109 -3.85 -17.71 44.73
CA THR A 109 -4.40 -17.79 46.10
C THR A 109 -3.71 -16.82 47.04
N ASP A 110 -4.46 -16.21 47.96
CA ASP A 110 -3.90 -15.43 49.07
C ASP A 110 -3.42 -16.33 50.22
N LYS A 111 -2.94 -15.72 51.31
CA LYS A 111 -2.41 -16.44 52.49
C LYS A 111 -3.49 -17.21 53.25
N GLU A 112 -4.76 -16.90 53.02
CA GLU A 112 -5.93 -17.52 53.65
C GLU A 112 -6.56 -18.59 52.75
N GLY A 113 -6.01 -18.80 51.54
CA GLY A 113 -6.47 -19.80 50.57
C GLY A 113 -7.58 -19.31 49.64
N ASN A 114 -7.96 -18.03 49.69
CA ASN A 114 -8.99 -17.47 48.81
C ASN A 114 -8.41 -17.10 47.44
N LEU A 115 -9.25 -17.17 46.41
CA LEU A 115 -8.87 -16.79 45.04
C LEU A 115 -8.73 -15.27 44.90
N LYS A 116 -7.58 -14.84 44.41
CA LYS A 116 -7.29 -13.45 44.04
C LYS A 116 -8.04 -13.05 42.78
N HIS A 117 -8.37 -11.76 42.69
CA HIS A 117 -9.00 -11.17 41.51
C HIS A 117 -8.16 -11.31 40.22
N THR A 118 -6.82 -11.21 40.34
CA THR A 118 -5.89 -11.49 39.24
C THR A 118 -4.65 -12.22 39.76
N TRP A 119 -3.93 -12.94 38.88
CA TRP A 119 -2.66 -13.61 39.22
C TRP A 119 -1.59 -12.65 39.74
N SER A 120 -1.68 -11.36 39.41
CA SER A 120 -0.73 -10.33 39.84
C SER A 120 -1.17 -9.55 41.08
N THR A 121 -2.33 -9.86 41.66
CA THR A 121 -2.83 -9.15 42.84
C THR A 121 -1.90 -9.40 44.03
N GLY A 122 -1.38 -8.31 44.61
CA GLY A 122 -0.47 -8.34 45.75
C GLY A 122 1.01 -8.59 45.41
N LEU A 123 1.38 -8.72 44.12
CA LEU A 123 2.77 -8.75 43.69
C LEU A 123 3.31 -7.33 43.51
N SER A 124 4.56 -7.10 43.91
CA SER A 124 5.34 -5.94 43.48
C SER A 124 5.61 -5.97 41.97
N ALA A 125 6.00 -4.83 41.41
CA ALA A 125 6.37 -4.74 40.00
C ALA A 125 7.54 -5.68 39.65
N GLU A 126 8.50 -5.83 40.56
CA GLU A 126 9.67 -6.69 40.37
C GLU A 126 9.30 -8.17 40.40
N GLU A 127 8.53 -8.62 41.38
CA GLU A 127 8.05 -10.01 41.46
C GLU A 127 7.20 -10.38 40.24
N LYS A 128 6.34 -9.45 39.80
CA LYS A 128 5.55 -9.63 38.57
C LYS A 128 6.45 -9.82 37.35
N GLU A 129 7.49 -9.01 37.23
CA GLU A 129 8.41 -9.07 36.09
C GLU A 129 9.27 -10.34 36.13
N GLN A 130 9.67 -10.83 37.31
CA GLN A 130 10.37 -12.10 37.47
C GLN A 130 9.51 -13.30 37.01
N VAL A 131 8.23 -13.33 37.39
CA VAL A 131 7.29 -14.37 36.93
C VAL A 131 7.15 -14.32 35.42
N LEU A 132 6.94 -13.12 34.84
CA LEU A 132 6.81 -12.96 33.40
C LEU A 132 8.10 -13.36 32.67
N ARG A 133 9.27 -13.03 33.21
CA ARG A 133 10.57 -13.38 32.64
C ARG A 133 10.77 -14.88 32.62
N LYS A 134 10.48 -15.56 33.74
CA LYS A 134 10.56 -17.01 33.83
C LYS A 134 9.66 -17.70 32.80
N VAL A 135 8.40 -17.28 32.70
CA VAL A 135 7.46 -17.79 31.69
C VAL A 135 7.97 -17.53 30.29
N PHE A 136 8.42 -16.30 30.02
CA PHE A 136 8.89 -15.91 28.70
C PHE A 136 10.09 -16.73 28.27
N ASP A 137 11.07 -17.00 29.15
CA ASP A 137 12.27 -17.75 28.82
C ASP A 137 11.97 -19.20 28.41
N GLN A 138 10.90 -19.80 28.93
CA GLN A 138 10.43 -21.15 28.57
C GLN A 138 9.73 -21.23 27.21
N LEU A 139 9.21 -20.10 26.70
CA LEU A 139 8.56 -20.06 25.39
C LEU A 139 9.56 -20.35 24.27
N SER A 140 9.07 -20.99 23.21
CA SER A 140 9.83 -21.13 21.97
C SER A 140 10.10 -19.75 21.34
N TYR A 141 11.10 -19.70 20.44
CA TYR A 141 11.44 -18.46 19.75
C TYR A 141 10.24 -17.85 19.01
N ASP A 142 9.44 -18.67 18.31
CA ASP A 142 8.27 -18.20 17.56
C ASP A 142 7.17 -17.63 18.46
N GLU A 143 6.95 -18.26 19.62
CA GLU A 143 6.00 -17.77 20.62
C GLU A 143 6.47 -16.44 21.21
N LYS A 144 7.75 -16.33 21.59
CA LYS A 144 8.36 -15.07 22.06
C LYS A 144 8.11 -13.93 21.08
N LEU A 145 8.34 -14.18 19.79
CA LEU A 145 8.13 -13.19 18.73
C LEU A 145 6.71 -12.65 18.69
N THR A 146 5.67 -13.37 19.09
CA THR A 146 4.29 -12.84 19.06
C THR A 146 4.12 -11.63 20.00
N TYR A 147 4.95 -11.54 21.04
CA TYR A 147 4.94 -10.52 22.10
C TYR A 147 5.98 -9.42 21.91
N CYS A 148 7.00 -9.64 21.08
CA CYS A 148 8.08 -8.68 20.86
C CYS A 148 7.77 -7.66 19.77
N ASP A 149 8.35 -6.47 19.86
CA ASP A 149 8.59 -5.60 18.71
C ASP A 149 9.64 -6.22 17.78
N ARG A 150 9.72 -5.73 16.54
CA ARG A 150 10.76 -6.16 15.59
C ARG A 150 12.09 -5.44 15.88
N PRO A 151 13.25 -6.01 15.52
CA PRO A 151 14.55 -5.41 15.82
C PRO A 151 14.71 -3.98 15.29
N GLU A 152 14.01 -3.65 14.20
CA GLU A 152 14.08 -2.34 13.59
C GLU A 152 13.16 -1.29 14.25
N GLN A 153 12.38 -1.66 15.26
CA GLN A 153 11.49 -0.75 16.01
C GLN A 153 12.10 -0.24 17.33
N ILE A 154 13.26 -0.77 17.73
CA ILE A 154 13.99 -0.37 18.94
C ILE A 154 15.35 0.24 18.59
N ASP A 155 15.98 0.94 19.54
CA ASP A 155 17.29 1.58 19.36
C ASP A 155 18.45 0.58 19.23
N GLY A 156 18.29 -0.65 19.75
CA GLY A 156 19.30 -1.70 19.68
C GLY A 156 19.53 -2.39 21.03
N PRO A 157 20.71 -3.01 21.21
CA PRO A 157 21.11 -3.67 22.46
C PRO A 157 21.17 -2.69 23.66
N ASP A 158 21.01 -3.22 24.87
CA ASP A 158 21.17 -2.46 26.12
C ASP A 158 22.66 -2.28 26.49
N GLU A 159 22.92 -1.49 27.54
CA GLU A 159 24.29 -1.17 27.99
C GLU A 159 25.08 -2.44 28.38
N LYS A 160 24.42 -3.41 29.03
CA LYS A 160 25.05 -4.68 29.44
C LYS A 160 25.43 -5.52 28.21
N ALA A 161 24.60 -5.52 27.17
CA ALA A 161 24.90 -6.17 25.92
C ALA A 161 26.05 -5.47 25.19
N TRP A 162 26.07 -4.13 25.14
CA TRP A 162 27.16 -3.36 24.54
C TRP A 162 28.51 -3.63 25.19
N GLN A 163 28.58 -3.72 26.52
CA GLN A 163 29.83 -4.10 27.21
C GLN A 163 30.38 -5.44 26.72
N LYS A 164 29.52 -6.45 26.52
CA LYS A 164 29.92 -7.77 26.01
C LYS A 164 30.31 -7.74 24.54
N ILE A 165 29.56 -6.99 23.72
CA ILE A 165 29.83 -6.80 22.29
C ILE A 165 31.21 -6.14 22.12
N ASN A 166 31.43 -5.02 22.81
CA ASN A 166 32.66 -4.25 22.75
C ASN A 166 33.88 -5.03 23.25
N ALA A 167 33.73 -5.77 24.36
CA ALA A 167 34.81 -6.62 24.87
C ALA A 167 35.21 -7.73 23.88
N HIS A 168 34.25 -8.28 23.12
CA HIS A 168 34.53 -9.33 22.15
C HIS A 168 35.09 -8.80 20.83
N LEU A 169 34.52 -7.70 20.32
CA LEU A 169 34.90 -7.11 19.04
C LEU A 169 36.07 -6.11 19.16
N GLY A 170 36.45 -5.73 20.38
CA GLY A 170 37.45 -4.70 20.64
C GLY A 170 37.02 -3.33 20.08
N THR A 171 35.77 -2.96 20.33
CA THR A 171 35.14 -1.69 19.88
C THR A 171 34.71 -0.86 21.09
N ASP A 172 34.39 0.42 20.91
CA ASP A 172 33.86 1.30 21.96
C ASP A 172 32.45 1.84 21.63
N ALA A 173 31.78 1.19 20.68
CA ALA A 173 30.49 1.60 20.15
C ALA A 173 29.36 1.61 21.20
N LYS A 174 28.49 2.62 21.13
CA LYS A 174 27.31 2.79 22.00
C LYS A 174 25.99 2.47 21.29
N ASN A 175 26.04 2.30 19.98
CA ASN A 175 24.90 1.99 19.14
C ASN A 175 25.37 1.26 17.87
N ILE A 176 24.41 0.72 17.13
CA ILE A 176 24.72 -0.09 15.93
C ILE A 176 25.42 0.75 14.86
N GLN A 177 25.10 2.04 14.73
CA GLN A 177 25.76 2.92 13.76
C GLN A 177 27.24 3.10 14.06
N GLU A 178 27.59 3.39 15.32
CA GLU A 178 28.98 3.48 15.76
C GLU A 178 29.72 2.16 15.54
N LEU A 179 29.09 1.02 15.87
CA LEU A 179 29.68 -0.30 15.65
C LEU A 179 30.01 -0.54 14.17
N VAL A 180 29.06 -0.27 13.28
CA VAL A 180 29.23 -0.44 11.83
C VAL A 180 30.32 0.48 11.30
N ILE A 181 30.41 1.72 11.77
CA ILE A 181 31.45 2.67 11.39
C ILE A 181 32.83 2.20 11.90
N GLU A 182 32.94 1.75 13.14
CA GLU A 182 34.20 1.26 13.72
C GLU A 182 34.71 0.00 13.01
N LEU A 183 33.83 -0.99 12.79
CA LEU A 183 34.17 -2.20 12.05
C LEU A 183 34.54 -1.87 10.59
N GLY A 184 33.81 -0.94 9.97
CA GLY A 184 34.11 -0.42 8.64
C GLY A 184 35.48 0.23 8.54
N LYS A 185 35.79 1.16 9.45
CA LYS A 185 37.11 1.82 9.50
C LYS A 185 38.23 0.82 9.70
N ARG A 186 38.02 -0.21 10.52
CA ARG A 186 39.00 -1.28 10.72
C ARG A 186 39.24 -2.08 9.44
N ARG A 187 38.20 -2.38 8.68
CA ARG A 187 38.27 -3.23 7.48
C ARG A 187 38.68 -2.47 6.21
N PHE A 188 38.17 -1.26 6.02
CA PHE A 188 38.28 -0.48 4.78
C PHE A 188 39.02 0.85 4.95
N GLY A 189 39.29 1.28 6.18
CA GLY A 189 39.87 2.61 6.47
C GLY A 189 38.86 3.76 6.42
N HIS A 190 37.59 3.51 6.11
CA HIS A 190 36.53 4.50 6.04
C HIS A 190 35.16 3.94 6.47
N THR A 191 34.13 4.79 6.48
CA THR A 191 32.74 4.36 6.68
C THR A 191 32.34 3.39 5.57
N PRO A 192 31.71 2.23 5.86
CA PRO A 192 31.32 1.28 4.82
C PRO A 192 30.37 1.90 3.82
N LYS A 193 30.55 1.55 2.55
CA LYS A 193 29.69 1.97 1.46
C LYS A 193 28.99 0.78 0.83
N VAL A 194 27.66 0.82 0.83
CA VAL A 194 26.80 -0.29 0.38
C VAL A 194 25.96 0.17 -0.81
N GLY A 195 26.10 -0.54 -1.92
CA GLY A 195 25.38 -0.28 -3.17
C GLY A 195 24.28 -1.29 -3.46
N ASP A 196 23.22 -0.82 -4.10
CA ASP A 196 22.17 -1.64 -4.71
C ASP A 196 21.79 -1.04 -6.07
N CYS A 197 22.04 -1.77 -7.16
CA CYS A 197 21.79 -1.30 -8.52
C CYS A 197 20.38 -1.64 -9.07
N PHE A 198 19.58 -2.38 -8.28
CA PHE A 198 18.19 -2.73 -8.57
C PHE A 198 17.30 -2.44 -7.34
N CYS A 199 17.38 -1.20 -6.85
CA CYS A 199 16.95 -0.89 -5.49
C CYS A 199 15.44 -0.99 -5.25
N GLY A 200 14.62 -0.95 -6.31
CA GLY A 200 13.19 -1.19 -6.23
C GLY A 200 12.50 -0.31 -5.18
N GLY A 201 11.94 -0.96 -4.15
CA GLY A 201 11.27 -0.28 -3.04
C GLY A 201 12.20 0.36 -2.00
N GLY A 202 13.51 0.20 -2.15
CA GLY A 202 14.55 0.90 -1.39
C GLY A 202 14.99 0.25 -0.08
N SER A 203 14.60 -1.00 0.20
CA SER A 203 14.91 -1.65 1.48
C SER A 203 16.42 -1.70 1.78
N ILE A 204 17.24 -2.06 0.80
CA ILE A 204 18.70 -2.23 0.98
C ILE A 204 19.39 -0.89 1.24
N PRO A 205 19.26 0.13 0.36
CA PRO A 205 19.83 1.45 0.64
C PRO A 205 19.31 2.07 1.93
N PHE A 206 18.03 1.87 2.27
CA PHE A 206 17.44 2.39 3.49
C PHE A 206 18.06 1.78 4.75
N GLU A 207 18.15 0.45 4.84
CA GLU A 207 18.73 -0.19 6.02
C GLU A 207 20.24 0.08 6.11
N ALA A 208 20.96 0.11 4.99
CA ALA A 208 22.36 0.49 4.97
C ALA A 208 22.57 1.90 5.55
N ALA A 209 21.80 2.89 5.08
CA ALA A 209 21.87 4.26 5.60
C ALA A 209 21.46 4.33 7.09
N ARG A 210 20.53 3.48 7.51
CA ARG A 210 20.09 3.39 8.91
C ARG A 210 21.16 2.81 9.83
N LEU A 211 21.97 1.89 9.32
CA LEU A 211 23.11 1.30 10.02
C LEU A 211 24.35 2.19 10.00
N GLY A 212 24.30 3.37 9.38
CA GLY A 212 25.43 4.31 9.34
C GLY A 212 26.38 4.10 8.17
N CYS A 213 26.08 3.21 7.23
CA CYS A 213 26.83 3.07 5.98
C CYS A 213 26.57 4.28 5.06
N GLU A 214 27.48 4.57 4.15
CA GLU A 214 27.16 5.38 2.97
C GLU A 214 26.34 4.52 2.01
N ALA A 215 25.10 4.92 1.74
CA ALA A 215 24.20 4.13 0.90
C ALA A 215 24.19 4.64 -0.55
N PHE A 216 24.42 3.75 -1.49
CA PHE A 216 24.16 4.00 -2.90
C PHE A 216 22.98 3.14 -3.37
N GLY A 217 22.05 3.76 -4.10
CA GLY A 217 20.93 3.05 -4.69
C GLY A 217 20.66 3.56 -6.10
N SER A 218 20.39 2.65 -7.02
CA SER A 218 19.85 3.02 -8.32
C SER A 218 18.79 2.06 -8.78
N ASP A 219 17.91 2.55 -9.65
CA ASP A 219 16.98 1.71 -10.38
C ASP A 219 16.75 2.26 -11.77
N LEU A 220 16.52 1.36 -12.73
CA LEU A 220 16.12 1.74 -14.08
C LEU A 220 14.74 2.41 -14.08
N ASN A 221 13.88 2.08 -13.12
CA ASN A 221 12.55 2.64 -13.01
C ASN A 221 12.55 3.92 -12.16
N PRO A 222 12.11 5.08 -12.71
CA PRO A 222 12.09 6.32 -11.94
C PRO A 222 11.12 6.31 -10.76
N VAL A 223 10.07 5.48 -10.79
CA VAL A 223 9.16 5.30 -9.64
C VAL A 223 9.88 4.57 -8.49
N ALA A 224 10.66 3.53 -8.79
CA ALA A 224 11.48 2.82 -7.80
C ALA A 224 12.55 3.73 -7.19
N ALA A 225 13.29 4.45 -8.04
CA ALA A 225 14.28 5.44 -7.60
C ALA A 225 13.63 6.51 -6.69
N MET A 226 12.45 7.02 -7.06
CA MET A 226 11.73 8.00 -6.23
C MET A 226 11.25 7.41 -4.90
N LEU A 227 10.75 6.18 -4.87
CA LEU A 227 10.35 5.49 -3.62
C LEU A 227 11.56 5.24 -2.70
N THR A 228 12.69 4.86 -3.27
CA THR A 228 13.95 4.66 -2.55
C THR A 228 14.46 5.99 -1.98
N TRP A 229 14.51 7.04 -2.80
CA TRP A 229 14.85 8.39 -2.37
C TRP A 229 13.93 8.87 -1.25
N ALA A 230 12.62 8.68 -1.39
CA ALA A 230 11.64 9.07 -0.38
C ALA A 230 11.79 8.29 0.94
N SER A 231 12.14 7.00 0.86
CA SER A 231 12.41 6.18 2.04
C SER A 231 13.57 6.75 2.84
N ILE A 232 14.66 7.15 2.18
CA ILE A 232 15.81 7.69 2.90
C ILE A 232 15.58 9.13 3.35
N HIS A 233 15.04 9.99 2.48
CA HIS A 233 15.02 11.43 2.73
C HIS A 233 13.73 11.94 3.38
N LEU A 234 12.59 11.25 3.25
CA LEU A 234 11.34 11.64 3.92
C LEU A 234 11.13 10.84 5.20
N ILE A 235 11.20 9.50 5.13
CA ILE A 235 11.10 8.65 6.33
C ILE A 235 12.35 8.85 7.20
N GLY A 236 13.54 8.74 6.59
CA GLY A 236 14.83 8.90 7.27
C GLY A 236 15.35 10.33 7.41
N GLY A 237 14.59 11.34 6.99
CA GLY A 237 15.02 12.75 7.02
C GLY A 237 15.03 13.40 8.42
N GLY A 238 14.53 12.69 9.44
CA GLY A 238 14.32 13.19 10.80
C GLY A 238 13.07 14.07 10.95
N GLU A 239 12.73 14.40 12.20
CA GLU A 239 11.44 15.02 12.55
C GLU A 239 11.16 16.33 11.80
N LYS A 240 12.18 17.16 11.55
CA LYS A 240 12.02 18.42 10.84
C LYS A 240 11.49 18.21 9.42
N ILE A 241 12.08 17.25 8.68
CA ILE A 241 11.65 16.95 7.31
C ILE A 241 10.26 16.30 7.33
N GLN A 242 10.03 15.35 8.23
CA GLN A 242 8.72 14.69 8.38
C GLN A 242 7.60 15.71 8.62
N LYS A 243 7.82 16.70 9.51
CA LYS A 243 6.89 17.80 9.76
C LYS A 243 6.65 18.66 8.52
N GLN A 244 7.70 18.98 7.75
CA GLN A 244 7.56 19.72 6.48
C GLN A 244 6.71 18.97 5.46
N VAL A 245 6.89 17.64 5.34
CA VAL A 245 6.08 16.81 4.46
C VAL A 245 4.63 16.77 4.91
N GLN A 246 4.38 16.55 6.21
CA GLN A 246 3.03 16.54 6.77
C GLN A 246 2.30 17.87 6.56
N GLU A 247 2.98 18.98 6.80
CA GLU A 247 2.42 20.32 6.60
C GLU A 247 2.12 20.61 5.12
N ALA A 248 3.00 20.18 4.21
CA ALA A 248 2.76 20.29 2.77
C ALA A 248 1.53 19.49 2.32
N GLN A 249 1.40 18.23 2.78
CA GLN A 249 0.22 17.41 2.50
C GLN A 249 -1.04 18.03 3.11
N LYS A 250 -0.96 18.53 4.34
CA LYS A 250 -2.09 19.14 5.04
C LYS A 250 -2.60 20.37 4.28
N LYS A 251 -1.71 21.28 3.89
CA LYS A 251 -2.06 22.45 3.07
C LYS A 251 -2.69 22.07 1.74
N ALA A 252 -2.15 21.06 1.06
CA ALA A 252 -2.69 20.58 -0.21
C ALA A 252 -4.10 20.00 -0.05
N TYR A 253 -4.31 19.21 1.01
CA TYR A 253 -5.61 18.63 1.34
C TYR A 253 -6.63 19.70 1.71
N GLU A 254 -6.30 20.63 2.60
CA GLU A 254 -7.18 21.73 3.04
C GLU A 254 -7.54 22.67 1.88
N ALA A 255 -6.60 22.94 0.97
CA ALA A 255 -6.86 23.73 -0.22
C ALA A 255 -7.86 23.04 -1.17
N ALA A 256 -7.70 21.73 -1.38
CA ALA A 256 -8.64 20.93 -2.15
C ALA A 256 -10.03 20.89 -1.47
N ASP A 257 -10.05 20.66 -0.16
CA ASP A 257 -11.27 20.59 0.66
C ASP A 257 -12.07 21.89 0.61
N LYS A 258 -11.40 23.02 0.80
CA LYS A 258 -12.02 24.36 0.68
C LYS A 258 -12.64 24.57 -0.70
N GLN A 259 -11.96 24.14 -1.75
CA GLN A 259 -12.45 24.32 -3.13
C GLN A 259 -13.63 23.39 -3.45
N ILE A 260 -13.57 22.13 -3.02
CA ILE A 260 -14.65 21.15 -3.18
C ILE A 260 -15.91 21.58 -2.41
N THR A 261 -15.73 22.09 -1.20
CA THR A 261 -16.81 22.66 -0.39
C THR A 261 -17.44 23.88 -1.06
N LYS A 262 -16.61 24.79 -1.61
CA LYS A 262 -17.11 25.94 -2.37
C LYS A 262 -17.95 25.53 -3.58
N TRP A 263 -17.54 24.48 -4.30
CA TRP A 263 -18.30 23.97 -5.44
C TRP A 263 -19.55 23.17 -5.05
N LYS A 264 -19.67 22.76 -3.78
CA LYS A 264 -20.76 21.91 -3.26
C LYS A 264 -20.91 20.54 -3.96
N ILE A 265 -19.90 20.10 -4.71
CA ILE A 265 -19.96 18.84 -5.49
C ILE A 265 -19.97 17.57 -4.62
N GLU A 266 -19.69 17.67 -3.33
CA GLU A 266 -19.77 16.58 -2.35
C GLU A 266 -20.85 16.82 -1.28
N HIS A 267 -21.64 17.89 -1.36
CA HIS A 267 -22.60 18.28 -0.32
C HIS A 267 -24.03 18.23 -0.88
N ASN A 268 -24.97 17.61 -0.16
CA ASN A 268 -26.37 17.61 -0.55
C ASN A 268 -27.16 18.74 0.15
N ASP A 269 -28.43 18.85 -0.21
CA ASP A 269 -29.43 19.75 0.35
C ASP A 269 -29.69 19.55 1.85
N LYS A 270 -29.40 18.35 2.38
CA LYS A 270 -29.50 18.00 3.81
C LYS A 270 -28.27 18.38 4.64
N GLY A 271 -27.24 18.96 4.02
CA GLY A 271 -25.98 19.28 4.68
C GLY A 271 -25.07 18.06 4.92
N TRP A 272 -25.40 16.90 4.34
CA TRP A 272 -24.56 15.72 4.40
C TRP A 272 -23.44 15.80 3.37
N ARG A 273 -22.34 15.10 3.63
CA ARG A 273 -21.19 15.03 2.72
C ARG A 273 -20.97 13.62 2.18
N ALA A 274 -20.83 13.48 0.87
CA ALA A 274 -20.60 12.18 0.24
C ALA A 274 -19.19 11.67 0.53
N ASP A 275 -19.07 10.39 0.94
CA ASP A 275 -17.78 9.75 1.21
C ASP A 275 -17.46 8.61 0.22
N ALA A 276 -18.47 8.06 -0.46
CA ALA A 276 -18.30 7.05 -1.51
C ALA A 276 -19.34 7.18 -2.63
N PHE A 277 -18.92 6.87 -3.85
CA PHE A 277 -19.71 6.91 -5.08
C PHE A 277 -19.61 5.54 -5.76
N LEU A 278 -20.74 4.86 -6.00
CA LEU A 278 -20.75 3.55 -6.65
C LEU A 278 -21.23 3.68 -8.09
N TYR A 279 -20.42 3.20 -9.01
CA TYR A 279 -20.64 3.28 -10.45
C TYR A 279 -20.79 1.88 -11.06
N CYS A 280 -21.55 1.79 -12.14
CA CYS A 280 -21.66 0.59 -12.96
C CYS A 280 -21.52 0.94 -14.45
N THR A 281 -21.09 -0.05 -15.23
CA THR A 281 -21.17 -0.03 -16.68
C THR A 281 -22.56 -0.43 -17.12
N GLU A 282 -23.05 0.14 -18.21
CA GLU A 282 -24.30 -0.26 -18.86
C GLU A 282 -24.09 -0.62 -20.33
N VAL A 283 -24.92 -1.54 -20.82
CA VAL A 283 -24.94 -1.99 -22.22
C VAL A 283 -26.38 -2.08 -22.72
N VAL A 284 -26.59 -2.03 -24.03
CA VAL A 284 -27.89 -2.32 -24.63
C VAL A 284 -28.01 -3.83 -24.84
N CYS A 285 -29.09 -4.44 -24.34
CA CYS A 285 -29.34 -5.86 -24.55
C CYS A 285 -29.58 -6.15 -26.05
N PRO A 286 -28.81 -7.02 -26.70
CA PRO A 286 -28.98 -7.30 -28.13
C PRO A 286 -30.34 -7.90 -28.50
N SER A 287 -30.97 -8.67 -27.61
CA SER A 287 -32.26 -9.32 -27.90
C SER A 287 -33.47 -8.42 -27.71
N CYS A 288 -33.48 -7.57 -26.68
CA CYS A 288 -34.67 -6.77 -26.34
C CYS A 288 -34.47 -5.25 -26.41
N GLY A 289 -33.26 -4.77 -26.73
CA GLY A 289 -32.95 -3.35 -26.90
C GLY A 289 -32.96 -2.52 -25.60
N LYS A 290 -33.21 -3.12 -24.43
CA LYS A 290 -33.25 -2.41 -23.14
C LYS A 290 -31.85 -2.14 -22.62
N LYS A 291 -31.60 -0.94 -22.09
CA LYS A 291 -30.33 -0.59 -21.46
C LYS A 291 -30.22 -1.24 -20.08
N THR A 292 -29.20 -2.08 -19.90
CA THR A 292 -29.03 -2.97 -18.74
C THR A 292 -27.74 -2.64 -18.01
N PRO A 293 -27.77 -2.35 -16.69
CA PRO A 293 -26.55 -2.21 -15.89
C PRO A 293 -25.85 -3.56 -15.75
N LEU A 294 -24.53 -3.56 -15.68
CA LEU A 294 -23.70 -4.76 -15.48
C LEU A 294 -23.23 -4.83 -14.03
N LEU A 295 -24.00 -5.55 -13.20
CA LEU A 295 -23.75 -5.68 -11.77
C LEU A 295 -23.52 -7.16 -11.43
N PRO A 296 -22.32 -7.54 -10.95
CA PRO A 296 -22.05 -8.91 -10.49
C PRO A 296 -22.94 -9.35 -9.32
N SER A 297 -23.36 -8.38 -8.50
CA SER A 297 -24.25 -8.58 -7.38
C SER A 297 -25.05 -7.31 -7.14
N LEU A 298 -26.29 -7.46 -6.68
CA LEU A 298 -27.13 -6.36 -6.20
C LEU A 298 -26.93 -6.09 -4.70
N LEU A 299 -26.11 -6.87 -4.00
CA LEU A 299 -25.77 -6.63 -2.61
C LEU A 299 -24.76 -5.48 -2.49
N ILE A 300 -25.11 -4.44 -1.75
CA ILE A 300 -24.22 -3.28 -1.52
C ILE A 300 -23.57 -3.34 -0.15
N GLY A 301 -24.34 -3.70 0.88
CA GLY A 301 -23.87 -3.71 2.25
C GLY A 301 -24.50 -4.84 3.05
N PRO A 302 -23.79 -5.94 3.34
CA PRO A 302 -24.35 -7.02 4.16
C PRO A 302 -24.56 -6.59 5.62
N THR A 303 -23.68 -5.73 6.15
CA THR A 303 -23.74 -5.27 7.54
C THR A 303 -24.73 -4.13 7.71
N SER A 304 -24.75 -3.19 6.77
CA SER A 304 -25.73 -2.10 6.70
C SER A 304 -27.09 -2.54 6.15
N ARG A 305 -27.19 -3.79 5.69
CA ARG A 305 -28.40 -4.40 5.10
C ARG A 305 -28.93 -3.57 3.93
N VAL A 306 -28.03 -3.21 3.02
CA VAL A 306 -28.34 -2.41 1.84
C VAL A 306 -28.23 -3.26 0.57
N VAL A 307 -29.29 -3.22 -0.25
CA VAL A 307 -29.35 -3.90 -1.54
C VAL A 307 -29.84 -2.95 -2.63
N ALA A 308 -29.54 -3.28 -3.88
CA ALA A 308 -30.12 -2.64 -5.06
C ALA A 308 -31.28 -3.49 -5.60
N GLU A 309 -32.30 -2.83 -6.14
CA GLU A 309 -33.37 -3.43 -6.93
C GLU A 309 -33.44 -2.76 -8.31
N LEU A 310 -33.81 -3.54 -9.32
CA LEU A 310 -33.89 -3.07 -10.71
C LEU A 310 -35.34 -2.91 -11.11
N HIS A 311 -35.77 -1.68 -11.39
CA HIS A 311 -37.14 -1.36 -11.81
C HIS A 311 -37.10 -0.87 -13.26
N PHE A 312 -37.88 -1.51 -14.14
CA PHE A 312 -37.87 -1.14 -15.56
C PHE A 312 -38.61 0.18 -15.79
N ASN A 313 -37.90 1.16 -16.35
CA ASN A 313 -38.45 2.44 -16.76
C ASN A 313 -38.80 2.40 -18.24
N LYS A 314 -40.10 2.32 -18.54
CA LYS A 314 -40.61 2.20 -19.92
C LYS A 314 -40.31 3.43 -20.77
N GLU A 315 -40.37 4.62 -20.19
CA GLU A 315 -40.16 5.90 -20.90
C GLU A 315 -38.71 6.06 -21.33
N LYS A 316 -37.77 5.74 -20.44
CA LYS A 316 -36.33 5.86 -20.69
C LYS A 316 -35.73 4.61 -21.35
N ASN A 317 -36.49 3.51 -21.41
CA ASN A 317 -36.03 2.19 -21.87
C ASN A 317 -34.76 1.69 -21.13
N ILE A 318 -34.69 1.96 -19.82
CA ILE A 318 -33.59 1.58 -18.92
C ILE A 318 -34.11 0.85 -17.67
N TYR A 319 -33.20 0.28 -16.89
CA TYR A 319 -33.49 -0.16 -15.52
C TYR A 319 -33.01 0.88 -14.50
N ASP A 320 -33.95 1.47 -13.77
CA ASP A 320 -33.68 2.30 -12.60
C ASP A 320 -33.13 1.41 -11.48
N ILE A 321 -32.04 1.85 -10.83
CA ILE A 321 -31.42 1.14 -9.72
C ILE A 321 -31.88 1.81 -8.42
N VAL A 322 -32.77 1.14 -7.68
CA VAL A 322 -33.33 1.64 -6.43
C VAL A 322 -32.57 1.03 -5.26
N ILE A 323 -32.07 1.87 -4.35
CA ILE A 323 -31.33 1.45 -3.16
C ILE A 323 -32.30 1.25 -2.00
N ILE A 324 -32.38 0.00 -1.55
CA ILE A 324 -33.21 -0.42 -0.42
C ILE A 324 -32.34 -0.52 0.82
N ASN A 325 -32.66 0.29 1.83
CA ASN A 325 -32.05 0.24 3.15
C ASN A 325 -32.85 -0.71 4.06
N ASN A 326 -32.21 -1.25 5.10
CA ASN A 326 -32.83 -2.18 6.06
C ASN A 326 -33.42 -3.45 5.42
N ALA A 327 -32.79 -3.96 4.36
CA ALA A 327 -33.22 -5.13 3.62
C ALA A 327 -33.40 -6.35 4.52
N VAL A 328 -34.46 -7.15 4.28
CA VAL A 328 -34.68 -8.41 4.99
C VAL A 328 -33.70 -9.48 4.53
N GLN A 329 -33.52 -10.55 5.32
CA GLN A 329 -32.53 -11.59 5.02
C GLN A 329 -32.76 -12.24 3.64
N GLU A 330 -34.01 -12.44 3.25
CA GLU A 330 -34.37 -12.98 1.94
C GLU A 330 -33.93 -12.07 0.79
N GLN A 331 -34.14 -10.75 0.91
CA GLN A 331 -33.66 -9.77 -0.06
C GLN A 331 -32.13 -9.80 -0.17
N ILE A 332 -31.42 -9.88 0.95
CA ILE A 332 -29.95 -9.97 0.97
C ILE A 332 -29.45 -11.23 0.24
N VAL A 333 -30.05 -12.40 0.52
CA VAL A 333 -29.69 -13.66 -0.14
C VAL A 333 -29.98 -13.59 -1.64
N LYS A 334 -31.14 -13.03 -2.03
CA LYS A 334 -31.52 -12.84 -3.43
C LYS A 334 -30.53 -11.92 -4.15
N ALA A 335 -30.26 -10.74 -3.59
CA ALA A 335 -29.37 -9.73 -4.16
C ALA A 335 -27.92 -10.22 -4.30
N LYS A 336 -27.46 -11.07 -3.37
CA LYS A 336 -26.14 -11.71 -3.45
C LYS A 336 -26.03 -12.68 -4.63
N LYS A 337 -27.11 -13.39 -4.97
CA LYS A 337 -27.13 -14.42 -6.02
C LYS A 337 -27.51 -13.90 -7.41
N HIS A 338 -28.36 -12.87 -7.50
CA HIS A 338 -29.01 -12.45 -8.74
C HIS A 338 -28.55 -11.06 -9.19
N GLY A 339 -27.32 -10.98 -9.70
CA GLY A 339 -26.86 -9.83 -10.47
C GLY A 339 -27.28 -9.88 -11.94
N THR A 340 -26.92 -8.87 -12.71
CA THR A 340 -27.08 -8.81 -14.17
C THR A 340 -25.80 -9.15 -14.93
N LEU A 341 -24.74 -9.51 -14.22
CA LEU A 341 -23.49 -10.01 -14.77
C LEU A 341 -23.04 -11.27 -14.03
N PHE A 342 -22.88 -12.38 -14.74
CA PHE A 342 -22.38 -13.62 -14.17
C PHE A 342 -21.47 -14.32 -15.18
N ASP A 343 -20.30 -14.77 -14.74
CA ASP A 343 -19.33 -15.52 -15.56
C ASP A 343 -19.03 -14.88 -16.93
N GLY A 344 -18.83 -13.56 -16.96
CA GLY A 344 -18.57 -12.82 -18.20
C GLY A 344 -19.75 -12.74 -19.17
N ARG A 345 -20.98 -12.97 -18.68
CA ARG A 345 -22.23 -12.88 -19.43
C ARG A 345 -23.19 -11.89 -18.77
N MET A 346 -23.77 -11.01 -19.58
CA MET A 346 -24.89 -10.19 -19.17
C MET A 346 -26.14 -11.06 -19.09
N ILE A 347 -26.81 -11.06 -17.95
CA ILE A 347 -28.12 -11.68 -17.76
C ILE A 347 -29.16 -10.56 -17.89
N CYS A 348 -30.06 -10.68 -18.88
CA CYS A 348 -31.09 -9.66 -19.06
C CYS A 348 -32.12 -9.73 -17.93
N PRO A 349 -32.36 -8.64 -17.17
CA PRO A 349 -33.35 -8.64 -16.10
C PRO A 349 -34.80 -8.56 -16.64
N ASN A 350 -35.00 -8.50 -17.96
CA ASN A 350 -36.33 -8.51 -18.57
C ASN A 350 -36.90 -9.94 -18.58
N PRO A 351 -38.01 -10.23 -17.86
CA PRO A 351 -38.63 -11.55 -17.85
C PRO A 351 -39.03 -12.03 -19.25
N ASP A 352 -39.46 -11.10 -20.12
CA ASP A 352 -39.88 -11.42 -21.50
C ASP A 352 -38.70 -11.65 -22.45
N CYS A 353 -37.48 -11.25 -22.06
CA CYS A 353 -36.29 -11.50 -22.87
C CYS A 353 -35.73 -12.89 -22.56
N GLY A 354 -35.47 -13.18 -21.28
CA GLY A 354 -34.92 -14.48 -20.84
C GLY A 354 -33.51 -14.83 -21.35
N PHE A 355 -32.95 -14.09 -22.31
CA PHE A 355 -31.63 -14.35 -22.89
C PHE A 355 -30.48 -13.77 -22.07
N ASP A 356 -29.35 -14.48 -22.12
CA ASP A 356 -28.05 -13.99 -21.69
C ASP A 356 -27.11 -13.77 -22.90
N HIS A 357 -26.13 -12.89 -22.73
CA HIS A 357 -25.18 -12.56 -23.79
C HIS A 357 -23.77 -12.48 -23.22
N SER A 358 -22.82 -13.19 -23.83
CA SER A 358 -21.42 -13.02 -23.44
C SER A 358 -20.99 -11.57 -23.71
N ILE A 359 -20.11 -11.04 -22.86
CA ILE A 359 -19.52 -9.71 -23.11
C ILE A 359 -18.81 -9.70 -24.47
N SER A 360 -18.20 -10.81 -24.86
CA SER A 360 -17.53 -10.96 -26.15
C SER A 360 -18.49 -10.80 -27.34
N SER A 361 -19.72 -11.34 -27.27
CA SER A 361 -20.72 -11.14 -28.31
C SER A 361 -21.28 -9.71 -28.33
N ILE A 362 -21.45 -9.08 -27.17
CA ILE A 362 -21.86 -7.67 -27.06
C ILE A 362 -20.81 -6.76 -27.72
N ARG A 363 -19.52 -7.03 -27.48
CA ARG A 363 -18.40 -6.34 -28.12
C ARG A 363 -18.19 -6.69 -29.59
N GLN A 364 -18.85 -7.76 -30.07
CA GLN A 364 -18.68 -8.33 -31.40
C GLN A 364 -17.23 -8.68 -31.70
N ASP A 365 -16.59 -9.37 -30.75
CA ASP A 365 -15.21 -9.79 -30.91
C ASP A 365 -15.09 -10.84 -32.03
N ARG A 366 -14.07 -10.70 -32.88
CA ARG A 366 -13.74 -11.64 -33.97
C ARG A 366 -12.23 -11.71 -34.15
N TRP A 367 -11.72 -12.84 -34.62
CA TRP A 367 -10.30 -13.00 -34.93
C TRP A 367 -10.06 -12.68 -36.40
N ASP A 368 -9.00 -11.94 -36.70
CA ASP A 368 -8.52 -11.76 -38.07
C ASP A 368 -7.62 -12.92 -38.52
N GLU A 369 -7.26 -12.95 -39.81
CA GLU A 369 -6.39 -13.97 -40.41
C GLU A 369 -4.98 -14.02 -39.80
N LYS A 370 -4.57 -12.95 -39.10
CA LYS A 370 -3.27 -12.82 -38.43
C LYS A 370 -3.35 -13.22 -36.95
N GLY A 371 -4.50 -13.68 -36.47
CA GLY A 371 -4.72 -14.06 -35.08
C GLY A 371 -4.86 -12.88 -34.12
N ASN A 372 -5.16 -11.67 -34.61
CA ASN A 372 -5.49 -10.54 -33.74
C ASN A 372 -6.98 -10.52 -33.41
N LEU A 373 -7.31 -10.23 -32.15
CA LEU A 373 -8.68 -10.01 -31.72
C LEU A 373 -9.15 -8.61 -32.16
N LEU A 374 -10.07 -8.56 -33.11
CA LEU A 374 -10.82 -7.37 -33.48
C LEU A 374 -12.08 -7.25 -32.62
N SER A 375 -12.45 -6.02 -32.23
CA SER A 375 -13.62 -5.73 -31.43
C SER A 375 -14.29 -4.44 -31.93
N LYS A 376 -15.60 -4.28 -31.73
CA LYS A 376 -16.31 -3.02 -32.03
C LYS A 376 -16.24 -1.99 -30.91
N VAL A 377 -15.54 -2.30 -29.81
CA VAL A 377 -15.26 -1.29 -28.78
C VAL A 377 -14.46 -0.15 -29.41
N ARG A 378 -15.01 1.07 -29.33
CA ARG A 378 -14.35 2.27 -29.82
C ARG A 378 -13.09 2.54 -28.99
N MET A 379 -11.98 2.84 -29.67
CA MET A 379 -10.80 3.37 -29.00
C MET A 379 -11.09 4.81 -28.61
N TRP A 380 -10.94 5.11 -27.32
CA TRP A 380 -11.13 6.47 -26.83
C TRP A 380 -10.08 7.40 -27.41
N GLU A 381 -10.50 8.58 -27.78
CA GLU A 381 -9.61 9.67 -28.16
C GLU A 381 -8.99 10.28 -26.92
N ARG A 382 -7.92 11.04 -27.10
CA ARG A 382 -7.18 11.62 -25.98
C ARG A 382 -8.02 12.59 -25.16
N GLU A 383 -9.00 13.24 -25.78
CA GLU A 383 -9.87 14.25 -25.15
C GLU A 383 -11.10 13.64 -24.45
N ASP A 384 -11.31 12.32 -24.56
CA ASP A 384 -12.46 11.65 -23.97
C ASP A 384 -12.35 11.57 -22.43
N LEU A 385 -13.33 12.15 -21.74
CA LEU A 385 -13.46 12.09 -20.28
C LEU A 385 -14.55 11.12 -19.81
N VAL A 386 -15.50 10.84 -20.70
CA VAL A 386 -16.67 9.98 -20.49
C VAL A 386 -16.96 9.20 -21.78
N PRO A 387 -17.68 8.07 -21.74
CA PRO A 387 -18.08 7.37 -22.95
C PRO A 387 -18.91 8.26 -23.89
N MET A 388 -18.73 8.09 -25.20
CA MET A 388 -19.57 8.75 -26.20
C MET A 388 -20.96 8.10 -26.21
N PRO A 389 -22.04 8.80 -26.60
CA PRO A 389 -23.40 8.27 -26.54
C PRO A 389 -23.62 6.92 -27.25
N ASN A 390 -22.85 6.66 -28.31
CA ASN A 390 -22.93 5.43 -29.11
C ASN A 390 -21.93 4.35 -28.70
N ASP A 391 -21.13 4.58 -27.64
CA ASP A 391 -20.20 3.57 -27.14
C ASP A 391 -20.97 2.39 -26.52
N ILE A 392 -20.47 1.18 -26.77
CA ILE A 392 -21.05 -0.08 -26.27
C ILE A 392 -21.21 -0.04 -24.75
N PHE A 393 -20.19 0.47 -24.06
CA PHE A 393 -20.16 0.58 -22.61
C PHE A 393 -20.40 2.03 -22.20
N GLN A 394 -21.53 2.26 -21.55
CA GLN A 394 -21.83 3.51 -20.87
C GLN A 394 -21.44 3.40 -19.39
N GLU A 395 -21.21 4.51 -18.70
CA GLU A 395 -20.88 4.54 -17.27
C GLU A 395 -21.98 5.31 -16.52
N ARG A 396 -22.42 4.80 -15.36
CA ARG A 396 -23.51 5.38 -14.57
C ARG A 396 -23.20 5.34 -13.08
N LEU A 397 -23.35 6.48 -12.39
CA LEU A 397 -23.45 6.52 -10.92
C LEU A 397 -24.80 5.92 -10.52
N TYR A 398 -24.82 4.97 -9.59
CA TYR A 398 -26.06 4.30 -9.16
C TYR A 398 -26.31 4.35 -7.65
N CYS A 399 -25.31 4.67 -6.83
CA CYS A 399 -25.49 4.86 -5.41
C CYS A 399 -24.48 5.88 -4.88
N VAL A 400 -24.94 6.77 -3.99
CA VAL A 400 -24.08 7.67 -3.23
C VAL A 400 -24.20 7.32 -1.75
N ARG A 401 -23.06 7.18 -1.08
CA ARG A 401 -23.01 7.05 0.37
C ARG A 401 -22.74 8.41 0.99
N TRP A 402 -23.77 8.91 1.67
CA TRP A 402 -23.76 10.18 2.37
C TRP A 402 -23.39 9.99 3.83
N VAL A 403 -22.62 10.93 4.37
CA VAL A 403 -22.27 11.01 5.79
C VAL A 403 -23.00 12.19 6.42
N GLU A 404 -23.88 11.87 7.36
CA GLU A 404 -24.53 12.82 8.26
C GLU A 404 -23.68 12.95 9.52
N THR A 405 -23.38 14.19 9.91
CA THR A 405 -22.67 14.51 11.15
C THR A 405 -23.67 15.09 12.15
N TYR A 406 -23.72 14.53 13.36
CA TYR A 406 -24.64 14.93 14.43
C TYR A 406 -23.92 14.90 15.78
N PHE A 407 -24.45 15.61 16.78
CA PHE A 407 -23.86 15.67 18.13
C PHE A 407 -24.75 14.92 19.12
N GLU A 408 -24.14 14.15 20.01
CA GLU A 408 -24.82 13.38 21.05
C GLU A 408 -24.09 13.55 22.38
N GLU A 409 -24.81 13.76 23.48
CA GLU A 409 -24.21 13.85 24.81
C GLU A 409 -23.64 12.49 25.25
N ASN A 410 -22.38 12.48 25.69
CA ASN A 410 -21.78 11.31 26.31
C ASN A 410 -22.29 11.12 27.76
N ARG A 411 -21.89 10.03 28.41
CA ARG A 411 -22.25 9.74 29.82
C ARG A 411 -21.78 10.80 30.82
N GLN A 412 -20.92 11.73 30.41
CA GLN A 412 -20.36 12.82 31.19
C GLN A 412 -21.02 14.18 30.86
N GLY A 413 -22.02 14.21 29.97
CA GLY A 413 -22.74 15.42 29.55
C GLY A 413 -22.02 16.25 28.47
N GLU A 414 -20.96 15.72 27.84
CA GLU A 414 -20.25 16.43 26.77
C GLU A 414 -20.84 16.08 25.41
N LEU A 415 -21.06 17.10 24.57
CA LEU A 415 -21.47 16.90 23.17
C LEU A 415 -20.33 16.27 22.37
N VAL A 416 -20.53 15.03 21.91
CA VAL A 416 -19.58 14.30 21.08
C VAL A 416 -20.08 14.24 19.65
N GLU A 417 -19.22 14.59 18.71
CA GLU A 417 -19.49 14.45 17.28
C GLU A 417 -19.58 12.97 16.87
N LYS A 418 -20.66 12.62 16.18
CA LYS A 418 -20.97 11.29 15.68
C LYS A 418 -21.32 11.36 14.19
N THR A 419 -21.06 10.27 13.48
CA THR A 419 -21.35 10.17 12.05
C THR A 419 -22.30 9.01 11.76
N ARG A 420 -23.26 9.21 10.87
CA ARG A 420 -24.14 8.16 10.33
C ARG A 420 -23.99 8.10 8.81
N ARG A 421 -23.95 6.89 8.26
CA ARG A 421 -23.86 6.64 6.82
C ARG A 421 -25.23 6.31 6.24
N HIS A 422 -25.58 6.94 5.13
CA HIS A 422 -26.82 6.74 4.39
C HIS A 422 -26.51 6.32 2.96
N TYR A 423 -26.98 5.15 2.53
CA TYR A 423 -26.86 4.69 1.16
C TYR A 423 -28.11 5.06 0.39
N LEU A 424 -27.99 5.96 -0.59
CA LEU A 424 -29.15 6.48 -1.32
C LEU A 424 -29.07 6.16 -2.81
N SER A 425 -30.26 6.00 -3.41
CA SER A 425 -30.44 6.06 -4.86
C SER A 425 -30.00 7.42 -5.38
N VAL A 426 -29.53 7.44 -6.62
CA VAL A 426 -29.10 8.66 -7.31
C VAL A 426 -30.31 9.50 -7.68
N THR A 427 -30.28 10.78 -7.29
CA THR A 427 -31.29 11.79 -7.56
C THR A 427 -30.88 12.68 -8.74
N GLU A 428 -31.80 13.50 -9.25
CA GLU A 428 -31.47 14.54 -10.25
C GLU A 428 -30.36 15.48 -9.72
N GLY A 429 -30.43 15.90 -8.47
CA GLY A 429 -29.38 16.74 -7.85
C GLY A 429 -28.01 16.04 -7.75
N ASP A 430 -27.96 14.70 -7.73
CA ASP A 430 -26.71 13.95 -7.84
C ASP A 430 -26.12 14.02 -9.25
N LEU A 431 -26.97 13.88 -10.26
CA LEU A 431 -26.58 13.98 -11.66
C LEU A 431 -26.13 15.40 -12.03
N GLU A 432 -26.83 16.42 -11.53
CA GLU A 432 -26.41 17.82 -11.66
C GLU A 432 -25.01 18.05 -11.08
N ARG A 433 -24.70 17.47 -9.91
CA ARG A 433 -23.36 17.54 -9.31
C ARG A 433 -22.30 16.80 -10.14
N GLU A 434 -22.62 15.65 -10.73
CA GLU A 434 -21.68 14.96 -11.64
C GLU A 434 -21.45 15.77 -12.94
N ASN A 435 -22.49 16.41 -13.48
CA ASN A 435 -22.37 17.29 -14.65
C ASN A 435 -21.49 18.52 -14.32
N GLN A 436 -21.73 19.16 -13.17
CA GLN A 436 -20.90 20.26 -12.68
C GLN A 436 -19.43 19.83 -12.52
N VAL A 437 -19.19 18.62 -11.99
CA VAL A 437 -17.83 18.07 -11.90
C VAL A 437 -17.18 17.92 -13.28
N LEU A 438 -17.91 17.42 -14.27
CA LEU A 438 -17.41 17.26 -15.62
C LEU A 438 -17.08 18.62 -16.26
N GLU A 439 -17.95 19.62 -16.13
CA GLU A 439 -17.72 20.99 -16.60
C GLU A 439 -16.47 21.60 -15.95
N LEU A 440 -16.37 21.50 -14.62
CA LEU A 440 -15.21 21.98 -13.88
C LEU A 440 -13.91 21.30 -14.31
N LEU A 441 -13.94 20.00 -14.61
CA LEU A 441 -12.78 19.30 -15.14
C LEU A 441 -12.45 19.78 -16.56
N GLN A 442 -13.43 19.90 -17.44
CA GLN A 442 -13.26 20.35 -18.83
C GLN A 442 -12.64 21.75 -18.92
N GLU A 443 -13.11 22.71 -18.11
CA GLU A 443 -12.54 24.05 -18.00
C GLU A 443 -11.02 24.04 -17.72
N ARG A 444 -10.58 23.04 -16.95
CA ARG A 444 -9.20 22.92 -16.44
C ARG A 444 -8.37 21.91 -17.22
N TYR A 445 -9.00 21.10 -18.06
CA TYR A 445 -8.44 19.86 -18.59
C TYR A 445 -7.13 20.10 -19.35
N LYS A 446 -7.14 21.08 -20.26
CA LYS A 446 -5.94 21.45 -21.05
C LYS A 446 -4.80 21.92 -20.14
N GLU A 447 -5.06 22.92 -19.29
CA GLU A 447 -4.05 23.50 -18.39
C GLU A 447 -3.49 22.44 -17.44
N TRP A 448 -4.34 21.61 -16.85
CA TRP A 448 -3.95 20.61 -15.86
C TRP A 448 -3.14 19.49 -16.49
N ARG A 449 -3.49 19.06 -17.71
CA ARG A 449 -2.65 18.14 -18.47
C ARG A 449 -1.29 18.74 -18.76
N GLU A 450 -1.24 19.96 -19.28
CA GLU A 450 0.02 20.65 -19.61
C GLU A 450 0.93 20.77 -18.37
N LYS A 451 0.37 21.17 -17.22
CA LYS A 451 1.09 21.30 -15.95
C LYS A 451 1.40 19.97 -15.24
N GLY A 452 0.73 18.89 -15.62
CA GLY A 452 0.90 17.54 -15.05
C GLY A 452 0.11 17.29 -13.78
N TYR A 453 -0.98 18.04 -13.55
CA TYR A 453 -1.86 17.80 -12.40
C TYR A 453 -2.77 16.60 -12.61
N ILE A 454 -2.99 16.19 -13.86
CA ILE A 454 -3.69 14.95 -14.23
C ILE A 454 -2.86 14.19 -15.30
N PRO A 455 -3.01 12.86 -15.40
CA PRO A 455 -2.26 12.07 -16.36
C PRO A 455 -2.55 12.49 -17.80
N SER A 456 -1.52 12.49 -18.64
CA SER A 456 -1.66 12.78 -20.08
C SER A 456 -1.03 11.75 -21.00
N ARG A 457 -0.26 10.82 -20.42
CA ARG A 457 0.46 9.76 -21.13
C ARG A 457 -0.51 8.75 -21.77
N LYS A 458 -0.17 8.33 -23.00
CA LYS A 458 -0.81 7.23 -23.72
C LYS A 458 -0.40 5.89 -23.11
N ILE A 459 -1.32 4.94 -23.02
CA ILE A 459 -1.00 3.58 -22.60
C ILE A 459 -0.25 2.89 -23.73
N GLU A 460 0.93 2.33 -23.43
CA GLU A 460 1.72 1.61 -24.42
C GLU A 460 1.09 0.27 -24.79
N ARG A 461 1.06 -0.02 -26.09
CA ARG A 461 0.52 -1.26 -26.68
C ARG A 461 1.50 -2.41 -26.55
N GLY A 462 1.00 -3.63 -26.68
CA GLY A 462 1.83 -4.84 -26.74
C GLY A 462 2.36 -5.32 -25.38
N GLY A 463 1.83 -4.79 -24.29
CA GLY A 463 2.10 -5.26 -22.94
C GLY A 463 1.13 -6.35 -22.47
N VAL A 464 1.55 -7.16 -21.50
CA VAL A 464 0.72 -8.24 -20.94
C VAL A 464 -0.46 -7.68 -20.12
N LYS A 465 -0.21 -6.62 -19.35
CA LYS A 465 -1.17 -5.94 -18.47
C LYS A 465 -1.69 -4.64 -19.10
N THR A 466 -0.89 -3.89 -19.84
CA THR A 466 -1.33 -2.62 -20.46
C THR A 466 -2.33 -2.80 -21.60
N GLU A 467 -2.34 -3.96 -22.26
CA GLU A 467 -3.28 -4.23 -23.37
C GLU A 467 -4.71 -4.51 -22.88
N GLU A 468 -4.88 -4.97 -21.65
CA GLU A 468 -6.20 -5.35 -21.12
C GLU A 468 -7.19 -4.15 -21.05
N PRO A 469 -6.84 -2.98 -20.48
CA PRO A 469 -7.68 -1.77 -20.55
C PRO A 469 -8.04 -1.36 -21.98
N ILE A 470 -7.09 -1.42 -22.91
CA ILE A 470 -7.28 -0.99 -24.30
C ILE A 470 -8.25 -1.94 -25.00
N ARG A 471 -7.97 -3.25 -24.94
CA ARG A 471 -8.76 -4.28 -25.62
C ARG A 471 -10.19 -4.39 -25.08
N THR A 472 -10.37 -4.24 -23.77
CA THR A 472 -11.66 -4.52 -23.13
C THR A 472 -12.56 -3.30 -22.97
N ARG A 473 -11.99 -2.08 -22.91
CA ARG A 473 -12.72 -0.82 -22.71
C ARG A 473 -12.43 0.26 -23.75
N GLY A 474 -11.40 0.07 -24.59
CA GLY A 474 -10.96 1.11 -25.53
C GLY A 474 -10.16 2.23 -24.86
N TRP A 475 -9.75 2.08 -23.59
CA TRP A 475 -9.04 3.12 -22.87
C TRP A 475 -7.60 3.24 -23.36
N THR A 476 -7.31 4.29 -24.12
CA THR A 476 -6.00 4.53 -24.76
C THR A 476 -5.03 5.38 -23.93
N HIS A 477 -5.49 6.07 -22.88
CA HIS A 477 -4.67 6.97 -22.05
C HIS A 477 -4.88 6.71 -20.56
N TRP A 478 -3.85 6.96 -19.75
CA TRP A 478 -3.85 6.66 -18.31
C TRP A 478 -4.95 7.40 -17.54
N HIS A 479 -5.37 8.58 -17.99
CA HIS A 479 -6.47 9.31 -17.35
C HIS A 479 -7.85 8.69 -17.58
N HIS A 480 -8.04 7.84 -18.60
CA HIS A 480 -9.32 7.16 -18.87
C HIS A 480 -9.68 6.15 -17.76
N LEU A 481 -8.70 5.72 -16.97
CA LEU A 481 -8.89 4.82 -15.82
C LEU A 481 -9.51 5.53 -14.60
N PHE A 482 -9.88 6.80 -14.71
CA PHE A 482 -10.44 7.61 -13.63
C PHE A 482 -11.74 8.28 -14.08
N THR A 483 -12.71 8.42 -13.18
CA THR A 483 -13.90 9.24 -13.46
C THR A 483 -13.55 10.73 -13.47
N PRO A 484 -14.40 11.59 -14.06
CA PRO A 484 -14.21 13.03 -13.99
C PRO A 484 -14.03 13.55 -12.55
N ARG A 485 -14.80 13.00 -11.60
CA ARG A 485 -14.67 13.32 -10.16
C ARG A 485 -13.30 12.97 -9.61
N GLN A 486 -12.82 11.76 -9.89
CA GLN A 486 -11.51 11.30 -9.41
C GLN A 486 -10.39 12.20 -9.97
N LEU A 487 -10.40 12.48 -11.28
CA LEU A 487 -9.43 13.38 -11.90
C LEU A 487 -9.47 14.80 -11.31
N LEU A 488 -10.67 15.34 -11.09
CA LEU A 488 -10.85 16.69 -10.53
C LEU A 488 -10.29 16.77 -9.10
N VAL A 489 -10.65 15.81 -8.24
CA VAL A 489 -10.21 15.77 -6.83
C VAL A 489 -8.71 15.55 -6.73
N HIS A 490 -8.16 14.57 -7.45
CA HIS A 490 -6.72 14.27 -7.43
C HIS A 490 -5.92 15.45 -8.00
N GLY A 491 -6.40 16.05 -9.10
CA GLY A 491 -5.76 17.21 -9.72
C GLY A 491 -5.77 18.46 -8.84
N LEU A 492 -6.81 18.68 -8.02
CA LEU A 492 -6.82 19.76 -7.02
C LEU A 492 -5.71 19.61 -5.98
N ILE A 493 -5.51 18.39 -5.48
CA ILE A 493 -4.43 18.09 -4.53
C ILE A 493 -3.07 18.26 -5.23
N CYS A 494 -2.93 17.71 -6.44
CA CYS A 494 -1.69 17.76 -7.22
C CYS A 494 -1.29 19.20 -7.60
N LYS A 495 -2.27 20.08 -7.85
CA LYS A 495 -2.05 21.52 -8.14
C LYS A 495 -1.28 22.25 -7.03
N SER A 496 -1.33 21.76 -5.79
CA SER A 496 -0.59 22.35 -4.66
C SER A 496 0.89 21.99 -4.65
N PHE A 497 1.33 21.04 -5.50
CA PHE A 497 2.73 20.65 -5.61
C PHE A 497 3.62 21.82 -6.02
N LYS A 498 4.78 21.93 -5.37
CA LYS A 498 5.88 22.83 -5.74
C LYS A 498 7.17 22.01 -5.84
N PRO A 499 8.11 22.37 -6.73
CA PRO A 499 9.33 21.58 -6.99
C PRO A 499 10.37 21.74 -5.86
N VAL A 500 10.01 21.35 -4.65
CA VAL A 500 10.87 21.30 -3.47
C VAL A 500 10.83 19.90 -2.89
N LYS A 501 11.97 19.39 -2.41
CA LYS A 501 12.17 17.98 -2.05
C LYS A 501 11.09 17.41 -1.09
N HIS A 502 10.68 18.16 -0.06
CA HIS A 502 9.65 17.69 0.88
C HIS A 502 8.25 17.60 0.24
N ASN A 503 7.97 18.31 -0.85
CA ASN A 503 6.69 18.21 -1.57
C ASN A 503 6.55 16.93 -2.39
N VAL A 504 7.61 16.12 -2.55
CA VAL A 504 7.49 14.77 -3.11
C VAL A 504 6.47 13.93 -2.33
N GLY A 505 6.26 14.21 -1.04
CA GLY A 505 5.19 13.59 -0.25
C GLY A 505 3.77 13.82 -0.79
N ILE A 506 3.51 14.95 -1.47
CA ILE A 506 2.23 15.20 -2.16
C ILE A 506 2.06 14.20 -3.31
N LEU A 507 3.09 14.00 -4.13
CA LEU A 507 3.07 13.06 -5.26
C LEU A 507 2.91 11.61 -4.77
N LEU A 508 3.60 11.24 -3.69
CA LEU A 508 3.43 9.93 -3.05
C LEU A 508 2.00 9.75 -2.53
N GLY A 509 1.42 10.80 -1.93
CA GLY A 509 0.01 10.84 -1.57
C GLY A 509 -0.93 10.62 -2.77
N ILE A 510 -0.64 11.26 -3.92
CA ILE A 510 -1.38 11.06 -5.18
C ILE A 510 -1.33 9.60 -5.66
N ALA A 511 -0.16 8.95 -5.65
CA ALA A 511 -0.11 7.52 -6.02
C ALA A 511 -0.86 6.63 -5.05
N LYS A 512 -0.79 6.92 -3.74
CA LYS A 512 -1.55 6.17 -2.73
C LYS A 512 -3.05 6.29 -2.97
N ILE A 513 -3.56 7.50 -3.26
CA ILE A 513 -5.00 7.65 -3.57
C ILE A 513 -5.34 7.02 -4.92
N ALA A 514 -4.50 7.11 -5.94
CA ALA A 514 -4.74 6.49 -7.25
C ALA A 514 -4.86 4.96 -7.17
N ASP A 515 -4.06 4.29 -6.32
CA ASP A 515 -4.20 2.85 -6.05
C ASP A 515 -5.55 2.51 -5.38
N TRP A 516 -6.19 3.44 -4.69
CA TRP A 516 -7.43 3.21 -3.93
C TRP A 516 -8.66 3.97 -4.45
N ASP A 517 -8.54 4.70 -5.56
CA ASP A 517 -9.58 5.56 -6.10
C ASP A 517 -9.42 5.73 -7.62
N SER A 518 -9.72 4.66 -8.36
CA SER A 518 -9.79 4.64 -9.82
C SER A 518 -10.99 3.80 -10.28
N LYS A 519 -11.28 3.76 -11.58
CA LYS A 519 -12.27 2.84 -12.18
C LYS A 519 -11.89 1.36 -11.99
N LEU A 520 -10.66 1.07 -11.56
CA LEU A 520 -10.16 -0.29 -11.27
C LEU A 520 -10.37 -0.69 -9.81
N CYS A 521 -10.94 0.18 -8.98
CA CYS A 521 -11.19 -0.06 -7.57
C CYS A 521 -12.62 -0.59 -7.34
N ARG A 522 -12.72 -1.81 -6.80
CA ARG A 522 -14.01 -2.46 -6.55
C ARG A 522 -14.61 -2.06 -5.20
N TRP A 523 -15.94 -2.07 -5.12
CA TRP A 523 -16.64 -2.05 -3.84
C TRP A 523 -16.59 -3.44 -3.18
N GLY A 524 -16.06 -3.51 -1.96
CA GLY A 524 -15.96 -4.73 -1.18
C GLY A 524 -17.16 -4.92 -0.25
N VAL A 525 -17.74 -6.12 -0.30
CA VAL A 525 -18.86 -6.59 0.56
C VAL A 525 -18.43 -7.72 1.52
N GLY A 526 -17.13 -7.81 1.81
CA GLY A 526 -16.55 -8.88 2.63
C GLY A 526 -16.78 -8.69 4.14
N ALA A 527 -16.59 -9.76 4.91
CA ALA A 527 -16.92 -9.87 6.34
C ALA A 527 -16.28 -8.80 7.26
N ALA A 528 -15.29 -8.04 6.78
CA ALA A 528 -14.60 -7.03 7.58
C ALA A 528 -14.97 -5.57 7.25
N ARG A 529 -15.43 -5.21 6.03
CA ARG A 529 -15.73 -3.79 5.66
C ARG A 529 -16.59 -3.64 4.39
N GLU A 530 -17.58 -2.74 4.45
CA GLU A 530 -18.22 -2.07 3.30
C GLU A 530 -17.34 -0.92 2.82
N SER A 531 -16.35 -1.25 1.99
CA SER A 531 -15.28 -0.33 1.63
C SER A 531 -14.67 -0.63 0.27
N ILE A 532 -14.00 0.36 -0.27
CA ILE A 532 -13.30 0.31 -1.56
C ILE A 532 -12.00 -0.49 -1.40
N ALA A 533 -11.73 -1.40 -2.32
CA ALA A 533 -10.48 -2.15 -2.41
C ALA A 533 -9.55 -1.57 -3.49
N GLN A 534 -8.25 -1.76 -3.29
CA GLN A 534 -7.20 -1.23 -4.14
C GLN A 534 -7.17 -1.86 -5.54
N CYS A 535 -6.66 -1.11 -6.52
CA CYS A 535 -6.48 -1.48 -7.93
C CYS A 535 -5.63 -2.76 -8.05
N PHE A 536 -4.48 -2.82 -7.39
CA PHE A 536 -3.51 -3.91 -7.58
C PHE A 536 -3.70 -5.10 -6.62
N TYR A 537 -4.95 -5.53 -6.36
CA TYR A 537 -5.21 -6.68 -5.47
C TYR A 537 -4.64 -8.01 -6.01
N ASN A 538 -4.51 -8.15 -7.33
CA ASN A 538 -3.93 -9.30 -8.05
C ASN A 538 -2.80 -8.87 -9.02
N GLN A 539 -2.20 -7.69 -8.83
CA GLN A 539 -1.08 -7.19 -9.64
C GLN A 539 -1.41 -7.04 -11.15
N ALA A 540 -2.63 -6.60 -11.46
CA ALA A 540 -3.09 -6.37 -12.82
C ALA A 540 -4.00 -5.13 -12.91
N PHE A 541 -4.21 -4.64 -14.14
CA PHE A 541 -5.20 -3.62 -14.44
C PHE A 541 -6.51 -4.32 -14.82
N ASN A 542 -7.45 -4.47 -13.88
CA ASN A 542 -8.69 -5.21 -14.11
C ASN A 542 -9.84 -4.24 -14.44
N PRO A 543 -10.31 -4.14 -15.70
CA PRO A 543 -11.40 -3.22 -16.04
C PRO A 543 -12.72 -3.76 -15.50
N LEU A 544 -13.21 -3.14 -14.43
CA LEU A 544 -14.39 -3.60 -13.70
C LEU A 544 -15.68 -3.17 -14.40
N TYR A 545 -16.77 -3.91 -14.18
CA TYR A 545 -18.12 -3.52 -14.60
C TYR A 545 -18.86 -2.73 -13.53
N ASN A 546 -18.46 -2.86 -12.27
CA ASN A 546 -18.88 -1.99 -11.19
C ASN A 546 -17.65 -1.59 -10.37
N PHE A 547 -17.55 -0.32 -10.05
CA PHE A 547 -16.40 0.26 -9.37
C PHE A 547 -16.85 1.36 -8.42
N ALA A 548 -15.94 1.83 -7.58
CA ALA A 548 -16.25 2.80 -6.56
C ALA A 548 -15.22 3.94 -6.55
N GLY A 549 -15.72 5.15 -6.32
CA GLY A 549 -14.92 6.35 -6.08
C GLY A 549 -15.02 6.83 -4.64
N LYS A 550 -13.97 7.50 -4.16
CA LYS A 550 -13.91 8.13 -2.83
C LYS A 550 -14.29 9.60 -2.90
N GLY A 551 -15.08 10.06 -1.94
CA GLY A 551 -15.11 11.47 -1.57
C GLY A 551 -13.82 11.85 -0.82
N LEU A 552 -13.49 13.15 -0.81
CA LEU A 552 -12.25 13.65 -0.22
C LEU A 552 -12.10 13.28 1.27
N HIS A 553 -13.20 13.25 2.02
CA HIS A 553 -13.18 12.86 3.44
C HIS A 553 -12.71 11.42 3.63
N LEU A 554 -13.25 10.45 2.87
CA LEU A 554 -12.81 9.05 2.96
C LEU A 554 -11.37 8.86 2.45
N MET A 555 -10.94 9.71 1.51
CA MET A 555 -9.59 9.69 0.94
C MET A 555 -8.50 10.11 1.94
N GLN A 556 -8.85 10.87 2.98
CA GLN A 556 -7.93 11.33 4.03
C GLN A 556 -7.08 10.21 4.60
N GLY A 557 -7.70 9.08 4.96
CA GLY A 557 -7.02 7.92 5.55
C GLY A 557 -6.03 7.22 4.61
N THR A 558 -6.04 7.54 3.31
CA THR A 558 -5.11 7.00 2.32
C THR A 558 -4.04 8.00 1.90
N TYR A 559 -4.40 9.29 1.80
CA TYR A 559 -3.54 10.34 1.26
C TYR A 559 -2.32 10.65 2.14
N PHE A 560 -2.52 10.81 3.44
CA PHE A 560 -1.45 11.22 4.35
C PHE A 560 -0.39 10.12 4.51
N LEU A 561 0.88 10.54 4.52
CA LEU A 561 2.01 9.66 4.82
C LEU A 561 2.14 9.48 6.34
N SER A 562 2.41 8.25 6.75
CA SER A 562 2.72 7.92 8.13
C SER A 562 4.22 7.82 8.30
N PHE A 563 4.74 8.41 9.37
CA PHE A 563 6.18 8.46 9.65
C PHE A 563 6.49 7.70 10.94
N PRO A 564 7.27 6.62 10.89
CA PRO A 564 7.83 6.01 12.09
C PRO A 564 8.84 6.96 12.76
N LYS A 565 8.99 6.83 14.07
CA LYS A 565 10.04 7.53 14.83
C LYS A 565 11.40 6.94 14.43
N ILE A 566 12.13 7.66 13.59
CA ILE A 566 13.44 7.23 13.09
C ILE A 566 14.41 8.40 13.19
N LYS A 567 15.63 8.11 13.66
CA LYS A 567 16.74 9.07 13.68
C LYS A 567 17.15 9.41 12.25
N LYS A 568 17.73 10.60 12.06
CA LYS A 568 18.24 11.01 10.75
C LYS A 568 19.23 9.98 10.22
N LEU A 569 19.04 9.52 8.99
CA LEU A 569 19.92 8.53 8.34
C LEU A 569 21.22 9.17 7.84
N SER A 570 22.23 8.35 7.59
CA SER A 570 23.54 8.75 7.06
C SER A 570 23.48 9.21 5.60
N ALA A 571 24.64 9.55 5.03
CA ALA A 571 24.77 9.99 3.66
C ALA A 571 24.27 8.92 2.67
N SER A 572 23.58 9.39 1.62
CA SER A 572 23.05 8.52 0.58
C SER A 572 23.05 9.20 -0.79
N ASN A 573 23.26 8.41 -1.84
CA ASN A 573 23.13 8.84 -3.23
C ASN A 573 22.16 7.91 -3.97
N ILE A 574 21.04 8.46 -4.47
CA ILE A 574 20.00 7.70 -5.17
C ILE A 574 19.84 8.22 -6.60
N LEU A 575 19.85 7.32 -7.58
CA LEU A 575 19.77 7.66 -9.01
C LEU A 575 18.70 6.84 -9.75
N ALA A 576 18.02 7.48 -10.69
CA ALA A 576 17.34 6.76 -11.76
C ALA A 576 18.35 6.50 -12.88
N ALA A 577 18.86 5.28 -13.00
CA ALA A 577 19.98 4.96 -13.89
C ALA A 577 19.97 3.50 -14.33
N ASP A 578 20.52 3.24 -15.51
CA ASP A 578 20.83 1.89 -15.98
C ASP A 578 22.00 1.33 -15.18
N ALA A 579 21.86 0.09 -14.68
CA ALA A 579 22.90 -0.57 -13.90
C ALA A 579 24.25 -0.68 -14.62
N ARG A 580 24.24 -0.71 -15.96
CA ARG A 580 25.44 -0.78 -16.80
C ARG A 580 26.20 0.55 -16.89
N GLN A 581 25.60 1.64 -16.42
CA GLN A 581 26.16 3.00 -16.47
C GLN A 581 26.53 3.52 -15.08
N ILE A 582 26.62 2.64 -14.09
CA ILE A 582 27.00 2.99 -12.72
C ILE A 582 28.52 2.89 -12.58
N PHE A 583 29.13 3.99 -12.15
CA PHE A 583 30.58 4.07 -11.87
C PHE A 583 30.89 4.24 -10.38
N GLU A 584 29.86 4.21 -9.53
CA GLU A 584 30.02 4.34 -8.09
C GLU A 584 30.83 3.17 -7.53
N LYS A 585 31.84 3.46 -6.70
CA LYS A 585 32.59 2.43 -5.97
C LYS A 585 31.95 2.22 -4.60
N CYS A 586 31.57 0.99 -4.30
CA CYS A 586 31.02 0.55 -3.02
C CYS A 586 31.86 -0.63 -2.50
N ASP A 587 31.98 -0.76 -1.17
CA ASP A 587 32.66 -1.89 -0.54
C ASP A 587 31.86 -3.19 -0.73
N TYR A 588 30.53 -3.06 -0.67
CA TYR A 588 29.60 -4.16 -0.89
C TYR A 588 28.52 -3.77 -1.89
N TRP A 589 28.18 -4.72 -2.77
CA TRP A 589 26.97 -4.67 -3.58
C TRP A 589 25.99 -5.73 -3.08
N ILE A 590 24.85 -5.30 -2.55
CA ILE A 590 23.76 -6.19 -2.15
C ILE A 590 22.62 -5.92 -3.13
N THR A 591 22.25 -6.91 -3.91
CA THR A 591 21.22 -6.76 -4.95
C THR A 591 20.26 -7.94 -4.96
N ASP A 592 19.02 -7.66 -5.34
CA ASP A 592 18.03 -8.69 -5.68
C ASP A 592 17.95 -8.79 -7.21
N PRO A 593 18.12 -9.98 -7.83
CA PRO A 593 17.91 -10.09 -9.26
C PRO A 593 16.45 -9.76 -9.63
N PRO A 594 16.20 -9.23 -10.84
CA PRO A 594 14.85 -8.88 -11.28
C PRO A 594 13.95 -10.13 -11.30
N TYR A 595 12.70 -9.98 -10.88
CA TYR A 595 11.70 -11.07 -10.83
C TYR A 595 11.20 -11.56 -12.21
N ALA A 596 11.89 -11.20 -13.30
CA ALA A 596 11.53 -11.51 -14.68
C ALA A 596 10.00 -11.37 -14.92
N ASP A 597 9.36 -12.44 -15.39
CA ASP A 597 7.94 -12.44 -15.77
C ASP A 597 6.97 -12.65 -14.59
N ALA A 598 7.46 -12.86 -13.37
CA ALA A 598 6.59 -13.07 -12.21
C ALA A 598 5.77 -11.83 -11.85
N ILE A 599 6.35 -10.63 -12.07
CA ILE A 599 5.68 -9.34 -11.86
C ILE A 599 6.12 -8.37 -12.96
N ASN A 600 5.14 -7.83 -13.69
CA ASN A 600 5.38 -6.89 -14.79
C ASN A 600 5.61 -5.46 -14.27
N TYR A 601 6.66 -5.24 -13.48
CA TYR A 601 6.96 -3.93 -12.86
C TYR A 601 6.96 -2.78 -13.87
N HIS A 602 7.59 -3.01 -15.03
CA HIS A 602 7.72 -2.02 -16.09
C HIS A 602 6.36 -1.56 -16.64
N GLU A 603 5.32 -2.38 -16.59
CA GLU A 603 3.96 -2.01 -17.00
C GLU A 603 3.16 -1.39 -15.86
N LEU A 604 3.19 -2.03 -14.68
CA LEU A 604 2.35 -1.61 -13.56
C LEU A 604 2.76 -0.23 -13.02
N THR A 605 4.04 0.13 -13.13
CA THR A 605 4.57 1.42 -12.67
C THR A 605 4.19 2.59 -13.57
N GLU A 606 3.83 2.36 -14.84
CA GLU A 606 3.37 3.41 -15.75
C GLU A 606 2.14 4.14 -15.20
N PHE A 607 1.27 3.41 -14.50
CA PHE A 607 0.11 3.97 -13.82
C PHE A 607 0.47 5.08 -12.83
N PHE A 608 1.56 4.92 -12.08
CA PHE A 608 2.05 5.95 -11.15
C PHE A 608 2.89 6.99 -11.87
N LEU A 609 3.74 6.56 -12.81
CA LEU A 609 4.62 7.45 -13.57
C LEU A 609 3.82 8.48 -14.38
N ALA A 610 2.63 8.13 -14.87
CA ALA A 610 1.74 9.05 -15.56
C ALA A 610 1.30 10.25 -14.70
N TRP A 611 1.34 10.13 -13.35
CA TRP A 611 1.13 11.25 -12.43
C TRP A 611 2.43 12.01 -12.10
N TYR A 612 3.59 11.40 -12.29
CA TYR A 612 4.88 11.93 -11.85
C TYR A 612 5.72 12.56 -12.96
N GLU A 613 5.50 12.17 -14.21
CA GLU A 613 6.39 12.43 -15.35
C GLU A 613 6.72 13.92 -15.54
N LYS A 614 5.78 14.83 -15.25
CA LYS A 614 6.00 16.28 -15.40
C LYS A 614 6.56 16.96 -14.16
N HIS A 615 6.70 16.22 -13.04
CA HIS A 615 7.16 16.74 -11.76
C HIS A 615 8.54 16.22 -11.38
N ILE A 616 8.87 14.97 -11.73
CA ILE A 616 10.17 14.36 -11.45
C ILE A 616 11.33 15.25 -11.97
N PRO A 617 11.37 15.68 -13.25
CA PRO A 617 12.49 16.49 -13.75
C PRO A 617 12.61 17.86 -13.09
N LYS A 618 11.52 18.36 -12.47
CA LYS A 618 11.54 19.65 -11.75
C LYS A 618 12.19 19.52 -10.37
N VAL A 619 12.18 18.33 -9.77
CA VAL A 619 12.80 18.05 -8.46
C VAL A 619 14.17 17.39 -8.62
N PHE A 620 14.31 16.54 -9.65
CA PHE A 620 15.48 15.75 -9.98
C PHE A 620 15.83 16.00 -11.46
N PRO A 621 16.55 17.10 -11.79
CA PRO A 621 16.82 17.49 -13.17
C PRO A 621 17.54 16.42 -14.00
N ASP A 622 18.36 15.59 -13.36
CA ASP A 622 19.15 14.54 -14.03
C ASP A 622 18.37 13.23 -14.23
N TRP A 623 17.12 13.14 -13.76
CA TRP A 623 16.33 11.92 -13.85
C TRP A 623 15.42 11.94 -15.08
N TYR A 624 15.39 10.82 -15.80
CA TYR A 624 14.43 10.60 -16.87
C TYR A 624 13.07 10.12 -16.32
N THR A 625 12.05 10.18 -17.18
CA THR A 625 10.68 9.75 -16.84
C THR A 625 10.11 8.75 -17.84
N ASP A 626 10.98 8.11 -18.62
CA ASP A 626 10.66 6.94 -19.43
C ASP A 626 10.73 5.68 -18.54
N THR A 627 9.84 4.70 -18.74
CA THR A 627 9.91 3.41 -18.02
C THR A 627 11.07 2.53 -18.48
N ARG A 628 11.71 2.88 -19.61
CA ARG A 628 12.78 2.11 -20.24
C ARG A 628 12.37 0.65 -20.45
N LYS A 629 11.08 0.41 -20.75
CA LYS A 629 10.48 -0.93 -20.88
C LYS A 629 11.28 -1.85 -21.81
N ALA A 630 11.84 -1.31 -22.90
CA ALA A 630 12.68 -2.06 -23.83
C ALA A 630 13.96 -2.64 -23.22
N LEU A 631 14.41 -2.11 -22.08
CA LEU A 631 15.59 -2.56 -21.34
C LEU A 631 15.22 -3.46 -20.15
N ALA A 632 13.93 -3.70 -19.90
CA ALA A 632 13.49 -4.57 -18.81
C ALA A 632 13.84 -6.03 -19.12
N VAL A 633 14.40 -6.74 -18.14
CA VAL A 633 14.73 -8.17 -18.25
C VAL A 633 13.44 -8.98 -18.34
N GLN A 634 13.25 -9.68 -19.46
CA GLN A 634 12.13 -10.61 -19.69
C GLN A 634 12.62 -12.05 -19.57
N GLY A 635 11.85 -12.91 -18.90
CA GLY A 635 12.23 -14.31 -18.66
C GLY A 635 12.11 -15.21 -19.90
N SER A 636 11.61 -14.66 -21.01
CA SER A 636 11.22 -15.40 -22.22
C SER A 636 12.23 -15.33 -23.37
N GLY A 637 13.28 -14.52 -23.27
CA GLY A 637 14.31 -14.37 -24.31
C GLY A 637 15.35 -15.50 -24.31
N GLU A 638 15.85 -15.90 -25.49
CA GLU A 638 16.98 -16.85 -25.58
C GLU A 638 18.23 -16.34 -24.84
N ASP A 639 18.45 -15.03 -24.84
CA ASP A 639 19.57 -14.40 -24.11
C ASP A 639 19.46 -14.60 -22.59
N PHE A 640 18.24 -14.59 -22.03
CA PHE A 640 18.01 -14.91 -20.62
C PHE A 640 18.17 -16.40 -20.31
N LYS A 641 17.86 -17.28 -21.27
CA LYS A 641 18.05 -18.73 -21.11
C LYS A 641 19.51 -19.17 -21.28
N ARG A 642 20.34 -18.35 -21.92
CA ARG A 642 21.77 -18.60 -22.15
C ARG A 642 22.68 -17.96 -21.09
N ALA A 643 22.21 -16.94 -20.37
CA ALA A 643 22.87 -16.32 -19.23
C ALA A 643 22.62 -17.11 -17.94
#